data_AF-A0A357YTE7-F1
#
_entry.id   AF-A0A357YTE7-F1
#
_cell.length_a   1.000
_cell.length_b   1.000
_cell.length_c   1.000
_cell.angle_alpha   90.00
_cell.angle_beta   90.00
_cell.angle_gamma   90.00
#
_symmetry.space_group_name_H-M   'P 1'
#
loop_
_entity.id
_entity.type
_entity.pdbx_description
1 polymer ?
#
loop_
_entity_poly.entity_id
_entity_poly.type
_entity_poly.pdbx_seq_one_letter_code
_entity_poly.pdbx_strand_id
1 'polypeptide(L)'
;MNSKIFTGKIKHRRYWPVDHGLSYPVYLYAFDLDEFSGLNRRYPLFGYNKLAVTSIHDRDYLEPGNLPIEEKLSELLRRHQIKQSVSNIIMITSARYFNYVFNPVSFYYCYADDHTLAAIIAEVNNTYGERHPYVLKAGTPGSGKWIATFQTPKVFHVSPFNKVEGIYHFYFSDPKDQLEIKIELFNNNKKIMTAEFKGTGVPMTPVNHLKTIMEYPFAPHLSIPRIYAHAFKLFFRKKLSFNDKPIPQSPMTMKKQTPGIFETLCQKLVFKALRKITIGGFKIKMPNQEMISFGHPEDSHPVIMKIEDYNFFQRVILDGEIGFGEAYMHSEWDTSDLLKLLKILIQNRDHFSDGNLLLSFFTRIKEKTAHDGRINSIKNTPENIRAHYDLSNAFYELFLDNQMMYSCGIFEQPDDSLEKSQEQKMMRILTQADIRETHHILEIGCGWGVFAVFAAQKTGCHVTGITISKAQYDRACQRVIDEGLGDRVTIKLQDYRHITGKFDRVVSIEMVEAVGPQFFSTYFKRGQALLKPGGRMFFQSIIIEDKRYKNYCKERDWIQKHIFPGGHLPCLKILKETISEHTDFHISNVHHMGADYAVTLSHWRDRFLSNKENIVRLGFDEIFFRKWIYYFSICEAGFTVGGIDDIQVSLTL
;
A
#
# COMPACT_ATOMS: atom_id res chain seq x y z
N MET A 1 -31.64 -38.29 14.08
CA MET A 1 -31.28 -36.86 14.10
C MET A 1 -29.88 -36.80 13.56
N ASN A 2 -29.71 -36.09 12.46
CA ASN A 2 -28.42 -36.06 11.77
C ASN A 2 -27.56 -34.92 12.30
N SER A 3 -28.17 -33.85 12.83
CA SER A 3 -27.44 -32.76 13.47
C SER A 3 -26.79 -33.16 14.81
N LYS A 4 -25.52 -32.77 14.99
CA LYS A 4 -24.66 -33.10 16.14
C LYS A 4 -23.92 -31.87 16.68
N ILE A 5 -23.50 -31.96 17.94
CA ILE A 5 -22.59 -31.01 18.58
C ILE A 5 -21.28 -31.75 18.86
N PHE A 6 -20.17 -31.26 18.32
CA PHE A 6 -18.84 -31.80 18.55
C PHE A 6 -18.10 -30.96 19.59
N THR A 7 -17.70 -31.56 20.70
CA THR A 7 -16.81 -30.93 21.68
C THR A 7 -15.40 -31.50 21.52
N GLY A 8 -14.38 -30.63 21.56
CA GLY A 8 -13.04 -31.04 21.21
C GLY A 8 -11.98 -29.98 21.42
N LYS A 9 -10.83 -30.15 20.76
CA LYS A 9 -9.72 -29.20 20.79
C LYS A 9 -9.30 -28.82 19.38
N ILE A 10 -9.01 -27.53 19.20
CA ILE A 10 -8.23 -27.05 18.07
C ILE A 10 -6.76 -27.02 18.49
N LYS A 11 -5.88 -27.42 17.57
CA LYS A 11 -4.43 -27.33 17.66
C LYS A 11 -3.89 -26.59 16.45
N HIS A 12 -3.09 -25.56 16.68
CA HIS A 12 -2.29 -24.90 15.66
C HIS A 12 -0.82 -25.11 15.99
N ARG A 13 -0.05 -25.66 15.06
CA ARG A 13 1.39 -25.86 15.18
C ARG A 13 2.06 -25.21 13.98
N ARG A 14 2.94 -24.25 14.22
CA ARG A 14 3.84 -23.67 13.23
C ARG A 14 5.22 -24.31 13.42
N TYR A 15 5.83 -24.74 12.34
CA TYR A 15 7.17 -25.35 12.32
C TYR A 15 8.24 -24.38 11.78
N TRP A 16 7.86 -23.41 10.92
CA TRP A 16 8.79 -22.47 10.29
C TRP A 16 8.15 -21.08 10.08
N PRO A 17 8.92 -19.96 10.08
CA PRO A 17 10.36 -19.85 10.42
C PRO A 17 10.65 -20.00 11.92
N VAL A 18 9.63 -19.85 12.76
CA VAL A 18 9.75 -20.08 14.20
C VAL A 18 8.74 -21.10 14.66
N ASP A 19 9.22 -22.06 15.43
CA ASP A 19 8.41 -23.10 16.04
C ASP A 19 7.48 -22.51 17.12
N HIS A 20 6.18 -22.77 16.99
CA HIS A 20 5.16 -22.33 17.94
C HIS A 20 3.94 -23.25 17.93
N GLY A 21 3.28 -23.41 19.07
CA GLY A 21 2.12 -24.28 19.22
C GLY A 21 1.06 -23.62 20.09
N LEU A 22 -0.20 -23.86 19.74
CA LEU A 22 -1.38 -23.43 20.48
C LEU A 22 -2.40 -24.57 20.47
N SER A 23 -3.00 -24.86 21.61
CA SER A 23 -4.19 -25.70 21.68
C SER A 23 -5.21 -25.10 22.62
N TYR A 24 -6.49 -25.14 22.24
CA TYR A 24 -7.58 -24.67 23.07
C TYR A 24 -8.86 -25.50 22.83
N PRO A 25 -9.73 -25.64 23.85
CA PRO A 25 -11.00 -26.31 23.69
C PRO A 25 -11.97 -25.45 22.86
N VAL A 26 -12.78 -26.11 22.04
CA VAL A 26 -13.88 -25.52 21.28
C VAL A 26 -15.02 -26.52 21.15
N TYR A 27 -16.18 -26.03 20.72
CA TYR A 27 -17.25 -26.85 20.21
C TYR A 27 -17.67 -26.36 18.82
N LEU A 28 -18.13 -27.28 17.97
CA LEU A 28 -18.63 -27.02 16.63
C LEU A 28 -19.99 -27.69 16.48
N TYR A 29 -20.87 -27.10 15.67
CA TYR A 29 -22.10 -27.74 15.25
C TYR A 29 -21.89 -28.42 13.92
N ALA A 30 -22.41 -29.63 13.75
CA ALA A 30 -22.62 -30.26 12.46
C ALA A 30 -24.13 -30.28 12.22
N PHE A 31 -24.60 -29.47 11.29
CA PHE A 31 -26.00 -29.42 10.92
C PHE A 31 -26.25 -30.18 9.64
N ASP A 32 -27.31 -30.97 9.63
CA ASP A 32 -27.91 -31.42 8.39
C ASP A 32 -28.78 -30.28 7.83
N LEU A 33 -28.47 -29.79 6.63
CA LEU A 33 -29.17 -28.65 6.05
C LEU A 33 -30.66 -28.94 5.81
N ASP A 34 -31.04 -30.21 5.59
CA ASP A 34 -32.45 -30.62 5.44
C ASP A 34 -33.26 -30.35 6.72
N GLU A 35 -32.59 -30.29 7.88
CA GLU A 35 -33.22 -30.03 9.18
C GLU A 35 -33.40 -28.51 9.47
N PHE A 36 -32.87 -27.60 8.64
CA PHE A 36 -32.83 -26.14 8.89
C PHE A 36 -34.19 -25.50 9.10
N SER A 37 -35.17 -25.85 8.26
CA SER A 37 -36.54 -25.31 8.30
C SER A 37 -37.25 -25.58 9.64
N GLY A 38 -36.83 -26.63 10.37
CA GLY A 38 -37.38 -27.03 11.66
C GLY A 38 -36.59 -26.58 12.90
N LEU A 39 -35.35 -26.07 12.75
CA LEU A 39 -34.46 -25.77 13.89
C LEU A 39 -35.08 -24.79 14.89
N ASN A 40 -35.75 -23.76 14.37
CA ASN A 40 -36.37 -22.69 15.16
C ASN A 40 -37.48 -23.19 16.11
N ARG A 41 -38.17 -24.28 15.75
CA ARG A 41 -39.24 -24.89 16.54
C ARG A 41 -38.69 -25.95 17.50
N ARG A 42 -37.58 -26.60 17.13
CA ARG A 42 -37.03 -27.76 17.83
C ARG A 42 -36.11 -27.38 19.00
N TYR A 43 -35.44 -26.23 18.93
CA TYR A 43 -34.43 -25.82 19.91
C TYR A 43 -34.70 -24.41 20.45
N PRO A 44 -35.15 -24.27 21.71
CA PRO A 44 -35.59 -22.97 22.25
C PRO A 44 -34.47 -21.94 22.39
N LEU A 45 -33.22 -22.38 22.56
CA LEU A 45 -32.03 -21.52 22.70
C LEU A 45 -31.30 -21.27 21.37
N PHE A 46 -31.82 -21.80 20.26
CA PHE A 46 -31.22 -21.69 18.94
C PHE A 46 -32.07 -20.84 18.00
N GLY A 47 -31.41 -20.05 17.16
CA GLY A 47 -32.05 -19.22 16.14
C GLY A 47 -31.47 -19.41 14.75
N TYR A 48 -32.33 -19.69 13.77
CA TYR A 48 -32.02 -19.55 12.36
C TYR A 48 -32.64 -18.24 11.84
N ASN A 49 -31.78 -17.33 11.36
CA ASN A 49 -32.08 -15.95 10.98
C ASN A 49 -32.80 -15.10 12.05
N LYS A 50 -32.72 -15.49 13.32
CA LYS A 50 -33.33 -14.79 14.46
C LYS A 50 -32.36 -14.66 15.63
N LEU A 51 -32.61 -13.67 16.48
CA LEU A 51 -31.85 -13.48 17.72
C LEU A 51 -32.14 -14.64 18.69
N ALA A 52 -31.09 -15.25 19.21
CA ALA A 52 -31.14 -16.30 20.22
C ALA A 52 -29.80 -16.37 20.96
N VAL A 53 -29.69 -17.23 21.99
CA VAL A 53 -28.41 -17.47 22.70
C VAL A 53 -27.37 -17.96 21.71
N THR A 54 -27.74 -18.91 20.86
CA THR A 54 -26.93 -19.33 19.72
C THR A 54 -27.70 -19.17 18.42
N SER A 55 -27.06 -18.69 17.35
CA SER A 55 -27.76 -18.50 16.07
C SER A 55 -26.91 -18.68 14.83
N ILE A 56 -27.57 -18.97 13.71
CA ILE A 56 -27.04 -19.00 12.35
C ILE A 56 -27.83 -17.99 11.53
N HIS A 57 -27.15 -17.16 10.74
CA HIS A 57 -27.81 -16.27 9.80
C HIS A 57 -27.22 -16.50 8.41
N ASP A 58 -28.04 -16.53 7.38
CA ASP A 58 -27.59 -16.83 6.02
C ASP A 58 -26.54 -15.83 5.51
N ARG A 59 -26.62 -14.57 5.93
CA ARG A 59 -25.65 -13.51 5.60
C ARG A 59 -24.22 -13.79 6.08
N ASP A 60 -24.04 -14.77 6.97
CA ASP A 60 -22.75 -15.09 7.57
C ASP A 60 -21.96 -16.17 6.83
N TYR A 61 -22.52 -16.70 5.75
CA TYR A 61 -21.99 -17.86 5.06
C TYR A 61 -21.97 -17.61 3.55
N LEU A 62 -20.88 -18.03 2.91
CA LEU A 62 -20.65 -17.92 1.47
C LEU A 62 -20.86 -16.48 0.94
N GLU A 63 -21.59 -16.33 -0.16
CA GLU A 63 -21.91 -15.04 -0.77
C GLU A 63 -22.69 -14.14 0.20
N PRO A 64 -22.30 -12.86 0.38
CA PRO A 64 -23.06 -11.92 1.20
C PRO A 64 -24.51 -11.77 0.73
N GLY A 65 -25.44 -11.61 1.67
CA GLY A 65 -26.87 -11.42 1.38
C GLY A 65 -27.77 -12.42 2.10
N ASN A 66 -29.08 -12.28 1.89
CA ASN A 66 -30.11 -13.04 2.62
C ASN A 66 -30.60 -14.29 1.88
N LEU A 67 -29.96 -14.69 0.77
CA LEU A 67 -30.27 -15.96 0.12
C LEU A 67 -30.00 -17.13 1.10
N PRO A 68 -30.83 -18.18 1.14
CA PRO A 68 -30.57 -19.36 1.96
C PRO A 68 -29.20 -19.98 1.67
N ILE A 69 -28.53 -20.52 2.70
CA ILE A 69 -27.21 -21.18 2.55
C ILE A 69 -27.27 -22.31 1.51
N GLU A 70 -28.35 -23.07 1.47
CA GLU A 70 -28.57 -24.18 0.54
C GLU A 70 -28.57 -23.71 -0.93
N GLU A 71 -29.24 -22.60 -1.23
CA GLU A 71 -29.26 -22.01 -2.58
C GLU A 71 -27.87 -21.51 -2.98
N LYS A 72 -27.17 -20.84 -2.07
CA LYS A 72 -25.79 -20.37 -2.29
C LYS A 72 -24.84 -21.53 -2.59
N LEU A 73 -24.97 -22.64 -1.85
CA LEU A 73 -24.18 -23.86 -2.07
C LEU A 73 -24.52 -24.50 -3.41
N SER A 74 -25.81 -24.60 -3.76
CA SER A 74 -26.26 -25.18 -5.03
C SER A 74 -25.68 -24.42 -6.22
N GLU A 75 -25.73 -23.09 -6.18
CA GLU A 75 -25.15 -22.24 -7.21
C GLU A 75 -23.61 -22.40 -7.28
N LEU A 76 -22.94 -22.46 -6.13
CA LEU A 76 -21.50 -22.68 -6.07
C LEU A 76 -21.11 -24.05 -6.66
N LEU A 77 -21.81 -25.13 -6.30
CA LEU A 77 -21.59 -26.47 -6.84
C LEU A 77 -21.82 -26.51 -8.35
N ARG A 78 -22.87 -25.84 -8.84
CA ARG A 78 -23.19 -25.72 -10.27
C ARG A 78 -22.09 -24.98 -11.05
N ARG A 79 -21.64 -23.82 -10.56
CA ARG A 79 -20.53 -23.06 -11.17
C ARG A 79 -19.26 -23.88 -11.25
N HIS A 80 -19.03 -24.75 -10.27
CA HIS A 80 -17.89 -25.64 -10.21
C HIS A 80 -18.15 -27.01 -10.88
N GLN A 81 -19.23 -27.20 -11.64
CA GLN A 81 -19.47 -28.38 -12.48
C GLN A 81 -19.33 -29.71 -11.71
N ILE A 82 -19.86 -29.79 -10.48
CA ILE A 82 -19.93 -31.07 -9.76
C ILE A 82 -20.90 -31.99 -10.49
N LYS A 83 -20.40 -33.13 -11.01
CA LYS A 83 -21.14 -34.01 -11.93
C LYS A 83 -22.25 -34.83 -11.27
N GLN A 84 -22.15 -35.03 -9.96
CA GLN A 84 -23.10 -35.84 -9.19
C GLN A 84 -24.20 -34.94 -8.60
N SER A 85 -25.44 -35.43 -8.60
CA SER A 85 -26.54 -34.78 -7.88
C SER A 85 -26.26 -34.84 -6.38
N VAL A 86 -26.07 -33.69 -5.74
CA VAL A 86 -25.88 -33.59 -4.29
C VAL A 86 -27.25 -33.51 -3.65
N SER A 87 -27.56 -34.42 -2.75
CA SER A 87 -28.86 -34.50 -2.07
C SER A 87 -28.81 -34.36 -0.56
N ASN A 88 -27.62 -34.45 0.04
CA ASN A 88 -27.48 -34.16 1.46
C ASN A 88 -26.20 -33.34 1.73
N ILE A 89 -26.33 -32.33 2.58
CA ILE A 89 -25.21 -31.48 2.97
C ILE A 89 -25.12 -31.38 4.49
N ILE A 90 -23.96 -31.76 5.03
CA ILE A 90 -23.63 -31.55 6.44
C ILE A 90 -22.74 -30.32 6.57
N MET A 91 -23.24 -29.27 7.21
CA MET A 91 -22.50 -28.05 7.51
C MET A 91 -21.86 -28.12 8.90
N ILE A 92 -20.54 -28.07 8.95
CA ILE A 92 -19.74 -27.99 10.18
C ILE A 92 -19.29 -26.54 10.39
N THR A 93 -19.76 -25.90 11.47
CA THR A 93 -19.49 -24.48 11.72
C THR A 93 -19.54 -24.10 13.21
N SER A 94 -19.07 -22.90 13.51
CA SER A 94 -19.33 -22.19 14.76
C SER A 94 -20.59 -21.31 14.63
N ALA A 95 -21.55 -21.46 15.55
CA ALA A 95 -22.72 -20.58 15.61
C ALA A 95 -22.38 -19.25 16.30
N ARG A 96 -23.19 -18.21 16.02
CA ARG A 96 -23.18 -16.96 16.80
C ARG A 96 -23.49 -17.26 18.25
N TYR A 97 -22.92 -16.48 19.16
CA TYR A 97 -23.29 -16.48 20.57
C TYR A 97 -23.68 -15.06 20.99
N PHE A 98 -24.91 -14.88 21.50
CA PHE A 98 -25.53 -13.56 21.68
C PHE A 98 -25.27 -12.61 20.49
N ASN A 99 -25.51 -13.14 19.28
CA ASN A 99 -25.34 -12.44 18.02
C ASN A 99 -23.90 -11.99 17.66
N TYR A 100 -22.88 -12.54 18.28
CA TYR A 100 -21.48 -12.31 17.92
C TYR A 100 -20.73 -13.65 17.77
N VAL A 101 -20.02 -13.83 16.67
CA VAL A 101 -18.96 -14.84 16.56
C VAL A 101 -18.01 -14.41 15.45
N PHE A 102 -16.71 -14.68 15.65
CA PHE A 102 -15.78 -14.77 14.55
C PHE A 102 -15.62 -16.25 14.20
N ASN A 103 -16.21 -16.66 13.08
CA ASN A 103 -16.11 -18.02 12.59
C ASN A 103 -14.94 -18.11 11.59
N PRO A 104 -13.80 -18.73 11.95
CA PRO A 104 -12.61 -18.74 11.09
C PRO A 104 -12.76 -19.67 9.88
N VAL A 105 -13.55 -20.73 9.99
CA VAL A 105 -13.75 -21.70 8.91
C VAL A 105 -15.06 -22.47 9.08
N SER A 106 -15.76 -22.68 7.97
CA SER A 106 -16.89 -23.59 7.86
C SER A 106 -16.57 -24.69 6.85
N PHE A 107 -17.08 -25.90 7.09
CA PHE A 107 -16.94 -27.02 6.14
C PHE A 107 -18.30 -27.53 5.73
N TYR A 108 -18.49 -27.80 4.45
CA TYR A 108 -19.72 -28.35 3.90
C TYR A 108 -19.38 -29.69 3.26
N TYR A 109 -19.90 -30.78 3.82
CA TYR A 109 -19.74 -32.13 3.29
C TYR A 109 -20.93 -32.40 2.38
N CYS A 110 -20.67 -32.50 1.07
CA CYS A 110 -21.70 -32.70 0.06
C CYS A 110 -21.75 -34.17 -0.34
N TYR A 111 -22.85 -34.84 -0.03
CA TYR A 111 -23.09 -36.25 -0.36
C TYR A 111 -24.05 -36.37 -1.53
N ALA A 112 -23.79 -37.35 -2.39
CA ALA A 112 -24.68 -37.73 -3.48
C ALA A 112 -25.80 -38.65 -2.99
N ASP A 113 -26.79 -38.92 -3.86
CA ASP A 113 -27.94 -39.80 -3.59
C ASP A 113 -27.56 -41.21 -3.14
N ASP A 114 -26.39 -41.70 -3.56
CA ASP A 114 -25.84 -43.00 -3.16
C ASP A 114 -25.02 -42.95 -1.85
N HIS A 115 -25.09 -41.83 -1.12
CA HIS A 115 -24.33 -41.52 0.09
C HIS A 115 -22.81 -41.45 -0.08
N THR A 116 -22.31 -41.40 -1.32
CA THR A 116 -20.88 -41.14 -1.57
C THR A 116 -20.56 -39.66 -1.41
N LEU A 117 -19.34 -39.36 -0.96
CA LEU A 117 -18.88 -37.98 -0.81
C LEU A 117 -18.55 -37.38 -2.19
N ALA A 118 -19.37 -36.44 -2.65
CA ALA A 118 -19.20 -35.77 -3.94
C ALA A 118 -18.16 -34.65 -3.88
N ALA A 119 -18.19 -33.84 -2.82
CA ALA A 119 -17.27 -32.71 -2.62
C ALA A 119 -17.20 -32.28 -1.15
N ILE A 120 -16.14 -31.54 -0.81
CA ILE A 120 -16.09 -30.75 0.43
C ILE A 120 -15.81 -29.30 0.07
N ILE A 121 -16.58 -28.37 0.64
CA ILE A 121 -16.30 -26.94 0.53
C ILE A 121 -15.73 -26.47 1.87
N ALA A 122 -14.55 -25.85 1.84
CA ALA A 122 -13.95 -25.20 3.00
C ALA A 122 -14.04 -23.68 2.85
N GLU A 123 -14.98 -23.05 3.53
CA GLU A 123 -15.13 -21.60 3.55
C GLU A 123 -14.23 -21.01 4.64
N VAL A 124 -13.15 -20.36 4.22
CA VAL A 124 -12.15 -19.78 5.12
C VAL A 124 -12.41 -18.29 5.25
N ASN A 125 -12.41 -17.80 6.49
CA ASN A 125 -12.64 -16.41 6.84
C ASN A 125 -11.34 -15.79 7.41
N ASN A 126 -11.09 -14.51 7.14
CA ASN A 126 -9.96 -13.79 7.74
C ASN A 126 -10.41 -12.68 8.69
N THR A 127 -9.47 -12.14 9.47
CA THR A 127 -9.72 -11.04 10.40
C THR A 127 -10.01 -9.70 9.73
N TYR A 128 -9.91 -9.63 8.40
CA TYR A 128 -10.23 -8.45 7.59
C TYR A 128 -11.69 -8.47 7.09
N GLY A 129 -12.50 -9.47 7.47
CA GLY A 129 -13.90 -9.58 7.07
C GLY A 129 -14.08 -10.11 5.65
N GLU A 130 -13.05 -10.74 5.07
CA GLU A 130 -13.13 -11.42 3.79
C GLU A 130 -13.40 -12.92 3.97
N ARG A 131 -13.95 -13.52 2.93
CA ARG A 131 -14.27 -14.95 2.87
C ARG A 131 -13.80 -15.55 1.57
N HIS A 132 -13.34 -16.80 1.62
CA HIS A 132 -12.94 -17.53 0.43
C HIS A 132 -13.38 -18.99 0.51
N PRO A 133 -14.25 -19.47 -0.41
CA PRO A 133 -14.64 -20.86 -0.49
C PRO A 133 -13.63 -21.67 -1.33
N TYR A 134 -12.95 -22.62 -0.69
CA TYR A 134 -12.18 -23.65 -1.40
C TYR A 134 -13.11 -24.81 -1.76
N VAL A 135 -13.45 -24.95 -3.05
CA VAL A 135 -14.27 -26.06 -3.54
C VAL A 135 -13.36 -27.25 -3.85
N LEU A 136 -13.35 -28.25 -2.97
CA LEU A 136 -12.47 -29.41 -3.03
C LEU A 136 -13.19 -30.59 -3.71
N LYS A 137 -12.78 -30.90 -4.95
CA LYS A 137 -13.41 -31.91 -5.82
C LYS A 137 -12.60 -33.20 -5.84
N ALA A 138 -13.26 -34.34 -6.05
CA ALA A 138 -12.65 -35.63 -6.42
C ALA A 138 -11.38 -35.95 -5.61
N GLY A 139 -11.51 -35.96 -4.28
CA GLY A 139 -10.39 -36.22 -3.39
C GLY A 139 -9.80 -37.60 -3.62
N THR A 140 -8.51 -37.77 -3.33
CA THR A 140 -7.95 -39.12 -3.22
C THR A 140 -8.58 -39.76 -1.98
N PRO A 141 -9.20 -40.96 -2.09
CA PRO A 141 -9.66 -41.71 -0.92
C PRO A 141 -8.49 -41.79 0.07
N GLY A 142 -8.71 -41.30 1.28
CA GLY A 142 -7.65 -41.29 2.27
C GLY A 142 -7.32 -42.72 2.71
N SER A 143 -6.07 -42.97 3.12
CA SER A 143 -5.71 -44.24 3.76
C SER A 143 -6.19 -44.25 5.21
N GLY A 144 -6.90 -45.30 5.63
CA GLY A 144 -7.30 -45.53 7.01
C GLY A 144 -8.50 -44.67 7.45
N LYS A 145 -8.28 -43.73 8.37
CA LYS A 145 -9.36 -42.97 9.04
C LYS A 145 -9.92 -41.77 8.26
N TRP A 146 -9.29 -41.41 7.14
CA TRP A 146 -9.64 -40.22 6.35
C TRP A 146 -10.55 -40.61 5.20
N ILE A 147 -11.75 -40.04 5.13
CA ILE A 147 -12.66 -40.29 3.99
C ILE A 147 -12.25 -39.53 2.74
N ALA A 148 -11.56 -38.39 2.92
CA ALA A 148 -11.07 -37.60 1.81
C ALA A 148 -9.81 -36.81 2.16
N THR A 149 -8.95 -36.65 1.16
CA THR A 149 -7.79 -35.78 1.20
C THR A 149 -7.73 -34.92 -0.05
N PHE A 150 -7.30 -33.67 0.09
CA PHE A 150 -7.26 -32.71 -1.01
C PHE A 150 -6.01 -31.84 -0.95
N GLN A 151 -5.54 -31.42 -2.12
CA GLN A 151 -4.47 -30.45 -2.26
C GLN A 151 -4.95 -29.27 -3.11
N THR A 152 -4.66 -28.06 -2.66
CA THR A 152 -5.01 -26.84 -3.42
C THR A 152 -4.03 -25.70 -3.10
N PRO A 153 -3.68 -24.85 -4.07
CA PRO A 153 -2.87 -23.67 -3.81
C PRO A 153 -3.50 -22.76 -2.74
N LYS A 154 -2.66 -22.19 -1.87
CA LYS A 154 -3.09 -21.17 -0.91
C LYS A 154 -3.26 -19.84 -1.64
N VAL A 155 -4.50 -19.45 -1.91
CA VAL A 155 -4.84 -18.20 -2.61
C VAL A 155 -5.47 -17.14 -1.70
N PHE A 156 -5.68 -17.46 -0.41
CA PHE A 156 -6.33 -16.56 0.56
C PHE A 156 -5.39 -16.14 1.70
N HIS A 157 -5.42 -14.85 2.04
CA HIS A 157 -4.64 -14.28 3.14
C HIS A 157 -5.39 -14.44 4.46
N VAL A 158 -4.86 -15.27 5.35
CA VAL A 158 -5.49 -15.61 6.65
C VAL A 158 -4.68 -15.16 7.85
N SER A 159 -3.42 -14.76 7.65
CA SER A 159 -2.52 -14.37 8.74
C SER A 159 -1.39 -13.48 8.22
N PRO A 160 -1.07 -12.36 8.90
CA PRO A 160 0.05 -11.50 8.53
C PRO A 160 1.42 -12.19 8.71
N PHE A 161 1.44 -13.35 9.37
CA PHE A 161 2.64 -14.15 9.63
C PHE A 161 2.85 -15.27 8.59
N ASN A 162 2.02 -15.33 7.56
CA ASN A 162 2.13 -16.26 6.44
C ASN A 162 1.82 -15.55 5.13
N LYS A 163 2.76 -15.56 4.19
CA LYS A 163 2.52 -15.11 2.82
C LYS A 163 1.41 -15.93 2.14
N VAL A 164 0.84 -15.41 1.06
CA VAL A 164 -0.13 -16.13 0.20
C VAL A 164 0.64 -16.97 -0.81
N GLU A 165 1.41 -17.92 -0.29
CA GLU A 165 2.24 -18.83 -1.07
C GLU A 165 2.14 -20.22 -0.44
N GLY A 166 2.29 -21.24 -1.28
CA GLY A 166 2.29 -22.65 -0.86
C GLY A 166 1.00 -23.40 -1.19
N ILE A 167 0.95 -24.64 -0.71
CA ILE A 167 -0.12 -25.61 -0.98
C ILE A 167 -0.75 -26.03 0.34
N TYR A 168 -2.08 -25.96 0.42
CA TYR A 168 -2.83 -26.55 1.50
C TYR A 168 -3.11 -28.02 1.23
N HIS A 169 -2.87 -28.86 2.22
CA HIS A 169 -3.30 -30.25 2.26
C HIS A 169 -4.40 -30.39 3.29
N PHE A 170 -5.61 -30.74 2.85
CA PHE A 170 -6.76 -30.95 3.70
C PHE A 170 -6.98 -32.45 3.93
N TYR A 171 -7.37 -32.81 5.14
CA TYR A 171 -7.71 -34.18 5.55
C TYR A 171 -9.00 -34.13 6.37
N PHE A 172 -9.97 -34.95 5.97
CA PHE A 172 -11.30 -34.98 6.57
C PHE A 172 -11.68 -36.40 6.98
N SER A 173 -12.12 -36.58 8.22
CA SER A 173 -12.79 -37.80 8.67
C SER A 173 -14.30 -37.71 8.40
N ASP A 174 -14.97 -38.85 8.50
CA ASP A 174 -16.43 -38.92 8.47
C ASP A 174 -17.02 -38.22 9.72
N PRO A 175 -17.94 -37.23 9.60
CA PRO A 175 -18.55 -36.53 10.72
C PRO A 175 -19.63 -37.37 11.45
N LYS A 176 -19.34 -38.65 11.75
CA LYS A 176 -20.21 -39.54 12.54
C LYS A 176 -20.03 -39.28 14.04
N ASP A 177 -19.32 -40.13 14.77
CA ASP A 177 -19.20 -40.02 16.24
C ASP A 177 -17.93 -39.31 16.67
N GLN A 178 -16.92 -39.31 15.80
CA GLN A 178 -15.66 -38.61 15.97
C GLN A 178 -15.45 -37.73 14.75
N LEU A 179 -14.95 -36.52 14.97
CA LEU A 179 -14.62 -35.62 13.88
C LEU A 179 -13.17 -35.17 14.02
N GLU A 180 -12.39 -35.42 12.97
CA GLU A 180 -11.03 -34.93 12.82
C GLU A 180 -10.90 -34.21 11.48
N ILE A 181 -10.50 -32.94 11.54
CA ILE A 181 -10.22 -32.11 10.37
C ILE A 181 -8.81 -31.58 10.52
N LYS A 182 -7.95 -31.84 9.55
CA LYS A 182 -6.56 -31.40 9.56
C LYS A 182 -6.24 -30.63 8.28
N ILE A 183 -5.55 -29.51 8.44
CA ILE A 183 -5.09 -28.65 7.35
C ILE A 183 -3.59 -28.45 7.55
N GLU A 184 -2.80 -28.79 6.55
CA GLU A 184 -1.35 -28.56 6.53
C GLU A 184 -1.01 -27.55 5.44
N LEU A 185 -0.10 -26.62 5.73
CA LEU A 185 0.44 -25.69 4.74
C LEU A 185 1.88 -26.08 4.42
N PHE A 186 2.17 -26.31 3.16
CA PHE A 186 3.52 -26.55 2.64
C PHE A 186 3.97 -25.40 1.78
N ASN A 187 5.24 -25.01 1.87
CA ASN A 187 5.88 -24.09 0.93
C ASN A 187 7.25 -24.67 0.56
N ASN A 188 7.57 -24.76 -0.74
CA ASN A 188 8.78 -25.42 -1.26
C ASN A 188 9.05 -26.79 -0.61
N ASN A 189 8.02 -27.65 -0.56
CA ASN A 189 8.03 -28.97 0.08
C ASN A 189 8.33 -29.00 1.60
N LYS A 190 8.45 -27.83 2.25
CA LYS A 190 8.62 -27.72 3.69
C LYS A 190 7.26 -27.52 4.37
N LYS A 191 6.96 -28.34 5.38
CA LYS A 191 5.75 -28.16 6.20
C LYS A 191 5.90 -26.90 7.05
N ILE A 192 5.06 -25.90 6.80
CA ILE A 192 5.08 -24.60 7.47
C ILE A 192 4.20 -24.61 8.71
N MET A 193 2.98 -25.14 8.59
CA MET A 193 1.98 -25.11 9.65
C MET A 193 1.02 -26.30 9.55
N THR A 194 0.48 -26.72 10.68
CA THR A 194 -0.68 -27.61 10.80
C THR A 194 -1.75 -26.93 11.66
N ALA A 195 -3.01 -26.98 11.21
CA ALA A 195 -4.19 -26.69 12.00
C ALA A 195 -5.05 -27.96 12.06
N GLU A 196 -5.46 -28.37 13.26
CA GLU A 196 -6.20 -29.61 13.48
C GLU A 196 -7.34 -29.37 14.46
N PHE A 197 -8.54 -29.81 14.11
CA PHE A 197 -9.64 -30.01 15.03
C PHE A 197 -9.82 -31.49 15.29
N LYS A 198 -10.00 -31.88 16.56
CA LYS A 198 -10.38 -33.23 16.95
C LYS A 198 -11.42 -33.17 18.06
N GLY A 199 -12.56 -33.85 17.88
CA GLY A 199 -13.65 -33.84 18.85
C GLY A 199 -14.60 -35.02 18.74
N THR A 200 -15.45 -35.15 19.77
CA THR A 200 -16.46 -36.21 19.91
C THR A 200 -17.86 -35.61 19.75
N GLY A 201 -18.69 -36.27 18.95
CA GLY A 201 -20.04 -35.79 18.62
C GLY A 201 -21.11 -36.35 19.55
N VAL A 202 -22.03 -35.50 19.98
CA VAL A 202 -23.31 -35.91 20.60
C VAL A 202 -24.48 -35.43 19.75
N PRO A 203 -25.63 -36.14 19.73
CA PRO A 203 -26.82 -35.66 19.04
C PRO A 203 -27.25 -34.29 19.56
N MET A 204 -27.64 -33.39 18.67
CA MET A 204 -28.15 -32.07 19.04
C MET A 204 -29.56 -32.21 19.61
N THR A 205 -29.69 -32.49 20.91
CA THR A 205 -30.98 -32.45 21.63
C THR A 205 -31.08 -31.16 22.44
N PRO A 206 -32.28 -30.70 22.85
CA PRO A 206 -32.41 -29.53 23.72
C PRO A 206 -31.56 -29.61 24.99
N VAL A 207 -31.44 -30.81 25.57
CA VAL A 207 -30.63 -31.08 26.78
C VAL A 207 -29.14 -30.96 26.47
N ASN A 208 -28.65 -31.63 25.42
CA ASN A 208 -27.23 -31.57 25.04
C ASN A 208 -26.82 -30.16 24.61
N HIS A 209 -27.73 -29.42 23.98
CA HIS A 209 -27.51 -28.05 23.56
C HIS A 209 -27.35 -27.11 24.77
N LEU A 210 -28.28 -27.17 25.74
CA LEU A 210 -28.19 -26.41 26.97
C LEU A 210 -26.91 -26.74 27.76
N LYS A 211 -26.59 -28.04 27.88
CA LYS A 211 -25.35 -28.49 28.53
C LYS A 211 -24.11 -27.88 27.89
N THR A 212 -24.03 -27.87 26.56
CA THR A 212 -22.90 -27.29 25.82
C THR A 212 -22.76 -25.79 26.08
N ILE A 213 -23.87 -25.04 26.06
CA ILE A 213 -23.87 -23.60 26.35
C ILE A 213 -23.34 -23.33 27.76
N MET A 214 -23.77 -24.10 28.76
CA MET A 214 -23.32 -23.94 30.15
C MET A 214 -21.86 -24.33 30.35
N GLU A 215 -21.36 -25.32 29.62
CA GLU A 215 -19.96 -25.77 29.71
C GLU A 215 -19.00 -24.79 29.01
N TYR A 216 -19.48 -24.08 27.97
CA TYR A 216 -18.66 -23.18 27.13
C TYR A 216 -19.24 -21.76 26.96
N PRO A 217 -19.63 -21.04 28.04
CA PRO A 217 -20.42 -19.81 27.96
C PRO A 217 -19.70 -18.63 27.29
N PHE A 218 -18.37 -18.67 27.19
CA PHE A 218 -17.55 -17.62 26.57
C PHE A 218 -16.69 -18.12 25.42
N ALA A 219 -16.74 -19.41 25.07
CA ALA A 219 -15.82 -19.97 24.09
C ALA A 219 -15.85 -19.25 22.72
N PRO A 220 -17.03 -18.86 22.18
CA PRO A 220 -17.11 -18.13 20.90
C PRO A 220 -16.48 -16.74 20.95
N HIS A 221 -16.53 -16.05 22.09
CA HIS A 221 -15.94 -14.72 22.28
C HIS A 221 -14.42 -14.75 22.47
N LEU A 222 -13.86 -15.89 22.87
CA LEU A 222 -12.42 -16.01 23.15
C LEU A 222 -11.57 -16.22 21.90
N SER A 223 -12.17 -16.51 20.74
CA SER A 223 -11.44 -16.76 19.48
C SER A 223 -10.58 -15.57 19.03
N ILE A 224 -11.16 -14.36 18.90
CA ILE A 224 -10.40 -13.16 18.49
C ILE A 224 -9.34 -12.75 19.52
N PRO A 225 -9.64 -12.62 20.82
CA PRO A 225 -8.63 -12.30 21.83
C PRO A 225 -7.45 -13.27 21.83
N ARG A 226 -7.70 -14.57 21.63
CA ARG A 226 -6.64 -15.57 21.45
C ARG A 226 -5.82 -15.25 20.21
N ILE A 227 -6.45 -15.07 19.04
CA ILE A 227 -5.74 -14.74 17.79
C ILE A 227 -4.82 -13.52 18.00
N TYR A 228 -5.30 -12.44 18.59
CA TYR A 228 -4.48 -11.25 18.87
C TYR A 228 -3.37 -11.49 19.90
N ALA A 229 -3.65 -12.19 21.00
CA ALA A 229 -2.62 -12.53 21.98
C ALA A 229 -1.51 -13.41 21.37
N HIS A 230 -1.86 -14.28 20.43
CA HIS A 230 -0.91 -15.11 19.68
C HIS A 230 -0.13 -14.30 18.66
N ALA A 231 -0.79 -13.43 17.90
CA ALA A 231 -0.14 -12.49 16.99
C ALA A 231 0.90 -11.64 17.74
N PHE A 232 0.55 -11.12 18.91
CA PHE A 232 1.44 -10.37 19.78
C PHE A 232 2.67 -11.20 20.19
N LYS A 233 2.49 -12.45 20.63
CA LYS A 233 3.61 -13.34 20.99
C LYS A 233 4.51 -13.62 19.79
N LEU A 234 3.95 -13.85 18.60
CA LEU A 234 4.74 -14.12 17.39
C LEU A 234 5.55 -12.89 16.96
N PHE A 235 4.94 -11.72 16.96
CA PHE A 235 5.59 -10.48 16.56
C PHE A 235 6.64 -10.03 17.58
N PHE A 236 6.25 -9.84 18.85
CA PHE A 236 7.13 -9.25 19.86
C PHE A 236 8.12 -10.23 20.48
N ARG A 237 7.69 -11.47 20.78
CA ARG A 237 8.56 -12.46 21.47
C ARG A 237 9.36 -13.33 20.50
N LYS A 238 8.78 -13.66 19.35
CA LYS A 238 9.42 -14.52 18.35
C LYS A 238 10.01 -13.75 17.17
N LYS A 239 9.86 -12.42 17.14
CA LYS A 239 10.40 -11.52 16.11
C LYS A 239 10.07 -11.95 14.68
N LEU A 240 8.87 -12.51 14.49
CA LEU A 240 8.42 -12.93 13.17
C LEU A 240 8.12 -11.70 12.31
N SER A 241 8.49 -11.76 11.03
CA SER A 241 8.16 -10.71 10.06
C SER A 241 6.65 -10.58 9.89
N PHE A 242 6.16 -9.35 9.91
CA PHE A 242 4.79 -8.99 9.56
C PHE A 242 4.72 -8.77 8.05
N ASN A 243 3.74 -9.38 7.39
CA ASN A 243 3.43 -9.17 5.99
C ASN A 243 2.09 -8.43 5.91
N ASP A 244 2.05 -7.36 5.13
CA ASP A 244 0.82 -6.63 4.87
C ASP A 244 -0.20 -7.49 4.12
N LYS A 245 -1.48 -7.14 4.24
CA LYS A 245 -2.56 -7.78 3.50
C LYS A 245 -2.34 -7.54 2.00
N PRO A 246 -2.14 -8.60 1.19
CA PRO A 246 -2.03 -8.43 -0.25
C PRO A 246 -3.40 -8.16 -0.86
N ILE A 247 -3.43 -7.55 -2.05
CA ILE A 247 -4.64 -7.41 -2.84
C ILE A 247 -5.17 -8.83 -3.16
N PRO A 248 -6.46 -9.13 -2.90
CA PRO A 248 -7.02 -10.45 -3.20
C PRO A 248 -6.81 -10.83 -4.67
N GLN A 249 -6.12 -11.95 -4.91
CA GLN A 249 -5.79 -12.41 -6.27
C GLN A 249 -6.91 -13.26 -6.90
N SER A 250 -7.72 -13.91 -6.06
CA SER A 250 -8.78 -14.79 -6.55
C SER A 250 -10.13 -14.06 -6.64
N PRO A 251 -10.87 -14.19 -7.77
CA PRO A 251 -12.21 -13.62 -7.93
C PRO A 251 -13.23 -14.26 -6.97
N MET A 252 -12.95 -15.46 -6.44
CA MET A 252 -13.78 -16.11 -5.41
C MET A 252 -13.67 -15.48 -4.02
N THR A 253 -12.75 -14.52 -3.83
CA THR A 253 -12.57 -13.86 -2.53
C THR A 253 -13.63 -12.79 -2.34
N MET A 254 -14.56 -13.05 -1.43
CA MET A 254 -15.68 -12.18 -1.13
C MET A 254 -15.27 -11.16 -0.07
N LYS A 255 -15.47 -9.87 -0.37
CA LYS A 255 -15.21 -8.76 0.55
C LYS A 255 -16.45 -8.40 1.37
N LYS A 256 -16.23 -7.68 2.46
CA LYS A 256 -17.26 -7.17 3.34
C LYS A 256 -18.17 -6.16 2.62
N GLN A 257 -19.48 -6.40 2.65
CA GLN A 257 -20.49 -5.54 1.98
C GLN A 257 -21.10 -4.46 2.89
N THR A 258 -20.91 -4.54 4.21
CA THR A 258 -21.48 -3.60 5.18
C THR A 258 -20.43 -3.15 6.19
N PRO A 259 -20.40 -1.87 6.59
CA PRO A 259 -19.43 -1.41 7.56
C PRO A 259 -19.70 -1.98 8.96
N GLY A 260 -18.64 -2.13 9.75
CA GLY A 260 -18.72 -2.34 11.18
C GLY A 260 -19.08 -1.04 11.92
N ILE A 261 -19.30 -1.11 13.22
CA ILE A 261 -19.69 0.06 14.04
C ILE A 261 -18.63 1.17 13.95
N PHE A 262 -17.36 0.83 14.11
CA PHE A 262 -16.25 1.79 14.05
C PHE A 262 -16.08 2.38 12.65
N GLU A 263 -16.12 1.53 11.60
CA GLU A 263 -16.10 1.98 10.20
C GLU A 263 -17.26 2.92 9.87
N THR A 264 -18.45 2.66 10.40
CA THR A 264 -19.63 3.52 10.23
C THR A 264 -19.41 4.89 10.85
N LEU A 265 -18.77 4.95 12.03
CA LEU A 265 -18.40 6.23 12.66
C LEU A 265 -17.35 6.98 11.82
N CYS A 266 -16.29 6.31 11.38
CA CYS A 266 -15.26 6.89 10.52
C CYS A 266 -15.85 7.40 9.19
N GLN A 267 -16.72 6.61 8.55
CA GLN A 267 -17.43 7.00 7.33
C GLN A 267 -18.22 8.29 7.51
N LYS A 268 -18.97 8.43 8.60
CA LYS A 268 -19.72 9.67 8.91
C LYS A 268 -18.79 10.88 9.04
N LEU A 269 -17.62 10.72 9.66
CA LEU A 269 -16.64 11.79 9.81
C LEU A 269 -16.02 12.18 8.46
N VAL A 270 -15.60 11.21 7.65
CA VAL A 270 -15.06 11.46 6.31
C VAL A 270 -16.10 12.17 5.44
N PHE A 271 -17.36 11.71 5.42
CA PHE A 271 -18.42 12.36 4.66
C PHE A 271 -18.73 13.78 5.14
N LYS A 272 -18.64 14.03 6.46
CA LYS A 272 -18.79 15.39 7.00
C LYS A 272 -17.68 16.32 6.50
N ALA A 273 -16.45 15.84 6.39
CA ALA A 273 -15.35 16.61 5.81
C ALA A 273 -15.56 16.85 4.30
N LEU A 274 -15.88 15.81 3.54
CA LEU A 274 -16.09 15.92 2.08
C LEU A 274 -17.27 16.82 1.70
N ARG A 275 -18.27 16.99 2.58
CA ARG A 275 -19.36 17.97 2.37
C ARG A 275 -18.90 19.42 2.37
N LYS A 276 -17.67 19.71 2.81
CA LYS A 276 -17.07 21.05 2.74
C LYS A 276 -16.43 21.37 1.38
N ILE A 277 -16.48 20.44 0.41
CA ILE A 277 -15.98 20.70 -0.94
C ILE A 277 -16.85 21.77 -1.62
N THR A 278 -16.21 22.84 -2.06
CA THR A 278 -16.81 23.98 -2.75
C THR A 278 -16.31 24.11 -4.19
N ILE A 279 -15.07 23.68 -4.46
CA ILE A 279 -14.45 23.73 -5.79
C ILE A 279 -14.51 22.34 -6.44
N GLY A 280 -15.25 22.23 -7.54
CA GLY A 280 -15.45 20.97 -8.25
C GLY A 280 -16.32 19.97 -7.47
N GLY A 281 -16.25 18.69 -7.86
CA GLY A 281 -16.98 17.63 -7.17
C GLY A 281 -16.76 16.25 -7.77
N PHE A 282 -17.08 15.23 -7.00
CA PHE A 282 -16.98 13.83 -7.40
C PHE A 282 -18.06 12.98 -6.75
N LYS A 283 -18.27 11.77 -7.27
CA LYS A 283 -19.20 10.79 -6.72
C LYS A 283 -18.41 9.66 -6.06
N ILE A 284 -18.87 9.19 -4.91
CA ILE A 284 -18.37 7.98 -4.26
C ILE A 284 -19.32 6.83 -4.57
N LYS A 285 -18.77 5.73 -5.11
CA LYS A 285 -19.42 4.43 -5.22
C LYS A 285 -19.01 3.56 -4.05
N MET A 286 -19.95 3.19 -3.20
CA MET A 286 -19.72 2.35 -2.02
C MET A 286 -19.74 0.85 -2.38
N PRO A 287 -19.20 -0.05 -1.51
CA PRO A 287 -19.23 -1.50 -1.76
C PRO A 287 -20.65 -2.06 -2.00
N ASN A 288 -21.63 -1.55 -1.25
CA ASN A 288 -23.06 -1.84 -1.42
C ASN A 288 -23.69 -1.23 -2.70
N GLN A 289 -22.89 -0.70 -3.62
CA GLN A 289 -23.29 -0.03 -4.88
C GLN A 289 -24.00 1.32 -4.71
N GLU A 290 -24.14 1.83 -3.48
CA GLU A 290 -24.70 3.16 -3.24
C GLU A 290 -23.80 4.24 -3.83
N MET A 291 -24.41 5.23 -4.48
CA MET A 291 -23.74 6.38 -5.09
C MET A 291 -24.02 7.64 -4.28
N ILE A 292 -22.97 8.35 -3.86
CA ILE A 292 -23.07 9.55 -3.01
C ILE A 292 -22.26 10.68 -3.65
N SER A 293 -22.85 11.85 -3.85
CA SER A 293 -22.18 13.01 -4.47
C SER A 293 -21.62 13.97 -3.43
N PHE A 294 -20.45 14.55 -3.71
CA PHE A 294 -19.82 15.62 -2.92
C PHE A 294 -19.40 16.77 -3.84
N GLY A 295 -19.60 18.02 -3.38
CA GLY A 295 -19.39 19.22 -4.19
C GLY A 295 -20.36 19.32 -5.37
N HIS A 296 -19.86 19.80 -6.51
CA HIS A 296 -20.59 19.92 -7.78
C HIS A 296 -19.93 19.04 -8.85
N PRO A 297 -20.22 17.72 -8.89
CA PRO A 297 -19.66 16.83 -9.91
C PRO A 297 -20.14 17.25 -11.31
N GLU A 298 -19.27 17.16 -12.31
CA GLU A 298 -19.65 17.36 -13.71
C GLU A 298 -20.68 16.32 -14.15
N ASP A 299 -21.70 16.75 -14.89
CA ASP A 299 -22.80 15.88 -15.31
C ASP A 299 -22.40 14.92 -16.44
N SER A 300 -21.53 15.36 -17.36
CA SER A 300 -21.14 14.55 -18.53
C SER A 300 -20.11 13.48 -18.19
N HIS A 301 -19.10 13.81 -17.38
CA HIS A 301 -18.00 12.92 -17.02
C HIS A 301 -17.63 13.08 -15.53
N PRO A 302 -18.50 12.63 -14.60
CA PRO A 302 -18.22 12.74 -13.18
C PRO A 302 -17.01 11.89 -12.81
N VAL A 303 -16.12 12.45 -11.99
CA VAL A 303 -15.08 11.66 -11.30
C VAL A 303 -15.78 10.71 -10.34
N ILE A 304 -15.51 9.41 -10.46
CA ILE A 304 -16.07 8.39 -9.57
C ILE A 304 -14.94 7.78 -8.74
N MET A 305 -15.01 7.98 -7.44
CA MET A 305 -14.19 7.29 -6.45
C MET A 305 -14.93 6.03 -5.99
N LYS A 306 -14.37 4.85 -6.22
CA LYS A 306 -14.93 3.57 -5.81
C LYS A 306 -14.28 3.13 -4.50
N ILE A 307 -15.06 2.97 -3.44
CA ILE A 307 -14.60 2.35 -2.21
C ILE A 307 -14.76 0.84 -2.36
N GLU A 308 -13.64 0.13 -2.30
CA GLU A 308 -13.56 -1.33 -2.44
C GLU A 308 -13.54 -2.04 -1.09
N ASP A 309 -13.12 -1.35 -0.02
CA ASP A 309 -13.04 -1.85 1.34
C ASP A 309 -13.36 -0.73 2.36
N TYR A 310 -14.24 -1.01 3.33
CA TYR A 310 -14.60 -0.06 4.40
C TYR A 310 -13.43 0.29 5.33
N ASN A 311 -12.34 -0.49 5.32
CA ASN A 311 -11.10 -0.16 6.02
C ASN A 311 -10.51 1.20 5.58
N PHE A 312 -10.80 1.63 4.34
CA PHE A 312 -10.47 2.97 3.84
C PHE A 312 -10.80 4.08 4.85
N PHE A 313 -12.03 4.06 5.39
CA PHE A 313 -12.48 5.12 6.31
C PHE A 313 -11.68 5.13 7.61
N GLN A 314 -11.30 3.95 8.11
CA GLN A 314 -10.48 3.87 9.32
C GLN A 314 -9.09 4.46 9.06
N ARG A 315 -8.44 4.09 7.95
CA ARG A 315 -7.11 4.62 7.59
C ARG A 315 -7.12 6.12 7.40
N VAL A 316 -8.11 6.67 6.70
CA VAL A 316 -8.20 8.13 6.48
C VAL A 316 -8.36 8.87 7.81
N ILE A 317 -9.13 8.33 8.75
CA ILE A 317 -9.33 8.97 10.06
C ILE A 317 -8.11 8.81 10.98
N LEU A 318 -7.42 7.68 10.94
CA LEU A 318 -6.29 7.38 11.83
C LEU A 318 -4.97 7.96 11.32
N ASP A 319 -4.72 7.87 10.02
CA ASP A 319 -3.43 8.17 9.38
C ASP A 319 -3.50 9.36 8.41
N GLY A 320 -4.67 10.01 8.26
CA GLY A 320 -4.84 11.22 7.46
C GLY A 320 -4.49 11.04 5.98
N GLU A 321 -3.70 11.97 5.44
CA GLU A 321 -3.21 11.94 4.05
C GLU A 321 -2.40 10.67 3.74
N ILE A 322 -1.57 10.22 4.69
CA ILE A 322 -0.80 8.98 4.54
C ILE A 322 -1.75 7.80 4.39
N GLY A 323 -2.78 7.73 5.25
CA GLY A 323 -3.79 6.67 5.21
C GLY A 323 -4.58 6.66 3.90
N PHE A 324 -4.89 7.84 3.34
CA PHE A 324 -5.57 7.98 2.05
C PHE A 324 -4.74 7.38 0.90
N GLY A 325 -3.45 7.71 0.82
CA GLY A 325 -2.54 7.17 -0.19
C GLY A 325 -2.26 5.67 -0.01
N GLU A 326 -2.08 5.21 1.23
CA GLU A 326 -1.91 3.77 1.51
C GLU A 326 -3.17 2.96 1.18
N ALA A 327 -4.35 3.50 1.46
CA ALA A 327 -5.60 2.86 1.06
C ALA A 327 -5.71 2.72 -0.47
N TYR A 328 -5.19 3.69 -1.24
CA TYR A 328 -5.09 3.55 -2.70
C TYR A 328 -4.12 2.42 -3.07
N MET A 329 -2.91 2.41 -2.49
CA MET A 329 -1.89 1.39 -2.74
C MET A 329 -2.41 -0.04 -2.48
N HIS A 330 -3.20 -0.23 -1.43
CA HIS A 330 -3.79 -1.51 -1.03
C HIS A 330 -5.11 -1.85 -1.74
N SER A 331 -5.52 -1.07 -2.75
CA SER A 331 -6.80 -1.25 -3.47
C SER A 331 -8.02 -1.27 -2.55
N GLU A 332 -7.99 -0.48 -1.48
CA GLU A 332 -9.14 -0.23 -0.61
C GLU A 332 -10.08 0.84 -1.23
N TRP A 333 -9.54 1.66 -2.13
CA TRP A 333 -10.32 2.50 -3.04
C TRP A 333 -9.61 2.66 -4.39
N ASP A 334 -10.38 3.01 -5.41
CA ASP A 334 -9.88 3.31 -6.75
C ASP A 334 -10.69 4.44 -7.42
N THR A 335 -10.25 4.94 -8.56
CA THR A 335 -10.99 5.92 -9.35
C THR A 335 -10.64 5.83 -10.83
N SER A 336 -11.55 6.28 -11.69
CA SER A 336 -11.31 6.39 -13.13
C SER A 336 -10.37 7.53 -13.51
N ASP A 337 -10.20 8.53 -12.65
CA ASP A 337 -9.36 9.69 -12.89
C ASP A 337 -8.72 10.16 -11.58
N LEU A 338 -7.54 9.59 -11.29
CA LEU A 338 -6.83 9.86 -10.04
C LEU A 338 -6.36 11.31 -9.95
N LEU A 339 -5.84 11.85 -11.05
CA LEU A 339 -5.35 13.22 -11.10
C LEU A 339 -6.45 14.23 -10.79
N LYS A 340 -7.61 14.12 -11.47
CA LYS A 340 -8.72 15.06 -11.28
C LYS A 340 -9.27 14.97 -9.86
N LEU A 341 -9.38 13.76 -9.30
CA LEU A 341 -9.77 13.57 -7.90
C LEU A 341 -8.80 14.28 -6.95
N LEU A 342 -7.49 14.05 -7.10
CA LEU A 342 -6.47 14.65 -6.25
C LEU A 342 -6.43 16.18 -6.38
N LYS A 343 -6.60 16.74 -7.60
CA LYS A 343 -6.72 18.18 -7.83
C LYS A 343 -7.90 18.77 -7.05
N ILE A 344 -9.08 18.14 -7.14
CA ILE A 344 -10.27 18.57 -6.37
C ILE A 344 -9.96 18.57 -4.87
N LEU A 345 -9.35 17.50 -4.35
CA LEU A 345 -9.03 17.41 -2.93
C LEU A 345 -8.00 18.47 -2.49
N ILE A 346 -6.95 18.71 -3.28
CA ILE A 346 -5.92 19.72 -2.98
C ILE A 346 -6.50 21.14 -3.02
N GLN A 347 -7.36 21.45 -4.00
CA GLN A 347 -8.01 22.77 -4.11
C GLN A 347 -8.91 23.08 -2.91
N ASN A 348 -9.51 22.06 -2.29
CA ASN A 348 -10.38 22.21 -1.14
C ASN A 348 -9.68 21.97 0.22
N ARG A 349 -8.36 21.79 0.24
CA ARG A 349 -7.61 21.40 1.44
C ARG A 349 -7.82 22.35 2.63
N ASP A 350 -7.89 23.66 2.37
CA ASP A 350 -8.01 24.69 3.40
C ASP A 350 -9.43 24.61 4.06
N HIS A 351 -10.45 24.15 3.33
CA HIS A 351 -11.79 23.89 3.88
C HIS A 351 -11.84 22.65 4.78
N PHE A 352 -10.94 21.69 4.58
CA PHE A 352 -10.79 20.58 5.50
C PHE A 352 -10.11 21.02 6.81
N SER A 353 -9.28 22.07 6.79
CA SER A 353 -8.57 22.58 7.97
C SER A 353 -9.36 23.55 8.85
N ASP A 354 -10.36 24.25 8.31
CA ASP A 354 -11.07 25.29 9.07
C ASP A 354 -12.18 24.73 9.98
N GLY A 355 -11.96 24.87 11.29
CA GLY A 355 -12.99 24.96 12.33
C GLY A 355 -13.56 23.64 12.86
N ASN A 356 -13.10 23.25 14.06
CA ASN A 356 -13.77 22.34 15.00
C ASN A 356 -14.27 20.99 14.45
N LEU A 357 -13.35 20.05 14.28
CA LEU A 357 -13.67 18.63 14.20
C LEU A 357 -13.02 17.81 15.33
N LEU A 358 -12.87 18.38 16.53
CA LEU A 358 -12.75 17.70 17.84
C LEU A 358 -11.66 16.60 17.98
N LEU A 359 -10.78 16.46 16.99
CA LEU A 359 -9.74 15.43 16.84
C LEU A 359 -8.46 16.05 16.27
N SER A 360 -8.05 17.19 16.82
CA SER A 360 -6.65 17.57 16.76
C SER A 360 -5.73 16.45 17.26
N PHE A 361 -6.22 15.44 17.98
CA PHE A 361 -5.43 14.47 18.72
C PHE A 361 -6.14 13.10 18.93
N PHE A 362 -6.39 12.28 17.90
CA PHE A 362 -5.87 10.90 18.00
C PHE A 362 -4.44 10.82 17.43
N THR A 363 -3.87 11.98 17.08
CA THR A 363 -2.47 12.27 16.80
C THR A 363 -1.45 11.26 17.29
N ARG A 364 -0.53 11.01 16.35
CA ARG A 364 0.92 11.03 16.64
C ARG A 364 1.38 9.98 17.65
N ILE A 365 0.90 8.74 17.51
CA ILE A 365 1.68 7.58 17.98
C ILE A 365 2.22 6.85 16.76
N LYS A 366 3.36 7.34 16.22
CA LYS A 366 4.58 6.54 15.91
C LYS A 366 5.62 7.16 14.98
N GLU A 367 5.59 8.45 14.61
CA GLU A 367 6.68 8.96 13.74
C GLU A 367 7.41 10.23 14.19
N LYS A 368 7.12 10.75 15.39
CA LYS A 368 8.03 11.75 16.00
C LYS A 368 9.42 11.19 16.31
N THR A 369 9.53 9.89 16.65
CA THR A 369 10.80 9.23 17.00
C THR A 369 11.61 8.75 15.79
N ALA A 370 11.02 8.72 14.59
CA ALA A 370 11.73 8.38 13.35
C ALA A 370 12.46 9.59 12.74
N HIS A 371 12.18 10.81 13.23
CA HIS A 371 12.74 12.04 12.68
C HIS A 371 14.25 12.11 12.88
N ASP A 372 14.74 11.78 14.08
CA ASP A 372 16.16 11.90 14.44
C ASP A 372 17.05 10.93 13.63
N GLY A 373 16.53 9.75 13.27
CA GLY A 373 17.27 8.72 12.53
C GLY A 373 17.40 8.96 11.02
N ARG A 374 16.57 9.85 10.44
CA ARG A 374 16.52 10.08 8.97
C ARG A 374 16.95 11.49 8.56
N ILE A 375 17.48 12.29 9.49
CA ILE A 375 18.13 13.56 9.17
C ILE A 375 19.28 13.31 8.20
N ASN A 376 19.42 14.11 7.13
CA ASN A 376 20.52 14.05 6.14
C ASN A 376 21.88 14.54 6.69
N SER A 377 22.25 14.04 7.86
CA SER A 377 23.60 14.15 8.39
C SER A 377 24.56 13.34 7.52
N ILE A 378 25.86 13.69 7.54
CA ILE A 378 26.91 12.99 6.79
C ILE A 378 26.85 11.46 6.98
N LYS A 379 26.42 10.98 8.16
CA LYS A 379 26.32 9.55 8.47
C LYS A 379 25.08 8.87 7.86
N ASN A 380 23.96 9.56 7.77
CA ASN A 380 22.66 8.97 7.38
C ASN A 380 22.31 9.21 5.91
N THR A 381 22.89 10.24 5.28
CA THR A 381 22.64 10.57 3.87
C THR A 381 22.80 9.35 2.94
N PRO A 382 23.82 8.48 3.08
CA PRO A 382 23.94 7.28 2.25
C PRO A 382 22.75 6.31 2.38
N GLU A 383 22.18 6.13 3.58
CA GLU A 383 21.07 5.19 3.83
C GLU A 383 19.74 5.71 3.25
N ASN A 384 19.46 7.01 3.41
CA ASN A 384 18.26 7.63 2.83
C ASN A 384 18.29 7.59 1.28
N ILE A 385 19.47 7.79 0.69
CA ILE A 385 19.69 7.74 -0.76
C ILE A 385 19.60 6.30 -1.24
N ARG A 386 20.18 5.35 -0.50
CA ARG A 386 20.03 3.92 -0.80
C ARG A 386 18.57 3.51 -0.81
N ALA A 387 17.74 3.98 0.13
CA ALA A 387 16.32 3.63 0.17
C ALA A 387 15.51 4.12 -1.06
N HIS A 388 15.92 5.22 -1.72
CA HIS A 388 15.25 5.75 -2.92
C HIS A 388 15.89 5.27 -4.23
N TYR A 389 17.23 5.19 -4.29
CA TYR A 389 18.01 4.84 -5.49
C TYR A 389 18.51 3.38 -5.53
N ASP A 390 18.11 2.50 -4.58
CA ASP A 390 18.26 1.02 -4.72
C ASP A 390 17.33 0.45 -5.80
N LEU A 391 16.49 1.28 -6.44
CA LEU A 391 15.79 0.91 -7.66
C LEU A 391 16.80 0.88 -8.81
N SER A 392 16.87 -0.27 -9.51
CA SER A 392 17.84 -0.47 -10.61
C SER A 392 17.68 0.60 -11.70
N ASN A 393 18.76 0.96 -12.40
CA ASN A 393 18.67 1.86 -13.57
C ASN A 393 17.60 1.38 -14.58
N ALA A 394 17.46 0.07 -14.76
CA ALA A 394 16.42 -0.54 -15.60
C ALA A 394 14.99 -0.16 -15.21
N PHE A 395 14.73 0.23 -13.97
CA PHE A 395 13.42 0.71 -13.52
C PHE A 395 13.17 2.15 -13.99
N TYR A 396 14.15 3.04 -13.77
CA TYR A 396 14.04 4.45 -14.18
C TYR A 396 13.99 4.61 -15.71
N GLU A 397 14.70 3.75 -16.45
CA GLU A 397 14.68 3.70 -17.93
C GLU A 397 13.26 3.47 -18.50
N LEU A 398 12.32 2.93 -17.72
CA LEU A 398 10.94 2.66 -18.18
C LEU A 398 10.07 3.92 -18.27
N PHE A 399 10.45 5.03 -17.64
CA PHE A 399 9.62 6.23 -17.61
C PHE A 399 10.36 7.56 -17.77
N LEU A 400 11.67 7.61 -17.53
CA LEU A 400 12.46 8.80 -17.79
C LEU A 400 12.68 9.03 -19.30
N ASP A 401 13.29 10.15 -19.65
CA ASP A 401 13.82 10.39 -20.99
C ASP A 401 15.03 9.50 -21.27
N ASN A 402 15.42 9.42 -22.54
CA ASN A 402 16.54 8.58 -22.97
C ASN A 402 17.89 8.93 -22.31
N GLN A 403 18.05 10.15 -21.77
CA GLN A 403 19.26 10.54 -21.06
C GLN A 403 19.22 10.22 -19.56
N MET A 404 18.09 9.76 -19.02
CA MET A 404 17.89 9.45 -17.59
C MET A 404 17.91 10.67 -16.67
N MET A 405 17.24 11.76 -17.06
CA MET A 405 17.07 12.92 -16.19
C MET A 405 15.82 12.80 -15.34
N TYR A 406 16.05 12.64 -14.03
CA TYR A 406 15.00 12.61 -13.02
C TYR A 406 14.85 13.99 -12.36
N SER A 407 14.49 14.98 -13.17
CA SER A 407 14.23 16.37 -12.78
C SER A 407 13.21 17.00 -13.74
N CYS A 408 12.64 18.15 -13.39
CA CYS A 408 11.78 18.97 -14.25
C CYS A 408 12.45 19.30 -15.59
N GLY A 409 11.72 19.18 -16.70
CA GLY A 409 12.08 19.76 -18.01
C GLY A 409 11.46 21.15 -18.21
N ILE A 410 11.76 21.83 -19.32
CA ILE A 410 11.11 23.10 -19.69
C ILE A 410 10.45 22.91 -21.06
N PHE A 411 9.15 23.15 -21.18
CA PHE A 411 8.41 23.00 -22.43
C PHE A 411 8.19 24.38 -23.06
N GLU A 412 8.85 24.66 -24.17
CA GLU A 412 8.65 25.93 -24.88
C GLU A 412 7.39 25.90 -25.75
N GLN A 413 7.00 24.71 -26.20
CA GLN A 413 5.76 24.45 -26.95
C GLN A 413 4.94 23.32 -26.29
N PRO A 414 3.60 23.34 -26.40
CA PRO A 414 2.74 22.31 -25.79
C PRO A 414 2.96 20.88 -26.31
N ASP A 415 3.53 20.72 -27.50
CA ASP A 415 3.80 19.45 -28.16
C ASP A 415 5.27 18.99 -28.02
N ASP A 416 6.08 19.72 -27.24
CA ASP A 416 7.46 19.33 -26.97
C ASP A 416 7.51 17.96 -26.27
N SER A 417 8.33 17.06 -26.82
CA SER A 417 8.63 15.77 -26.17
C SER A 417 9.38 15.98 -24.85
N LEU A 418 9.31 15.00 -23.95
CA LEU A 418 10.11 14.98 -22.72
C LEU A 418 11.62 15.12 -22.99
N GLU A 419 12.13 14.46 -24.04
CA GLU A 419 13.55 14.56 -24.43
C GLU A 419 13.94 16.00 -24.82
N LYS A 420 13.08 16.66 -25.59
CA LYS A 420 13.29 18.05 -26.02
C LYS A 420 13.22 19.03 -24.85
N SER A 421 12.24 18.84 -23.95
CA SER A 421 12.08 19.72 -22.78
C SER A 421 13.26 19.66 -21.83
N GLN A 422 13.87 18.48 -21.74
CA GLN A 422 15.09 18.25 -21.01
C GLN A 422 16.32 18.94 -21.64
N GLU A 423 16.47 18.94 -22.97
CA GLU A 423 17.50 19.73 -23.67
C GLU A 423 17.29 21.24 -23.48
N GLN A 424 16.05 21.73 -23.64
CA GLN A 424 15.68 23.14 -23.44
C GLN A 424 16.04 23.62 -22.02
N LYS A 425 15.72 22.81 -21.01
CA LYS A 425 16.16 23.05 -19.61
C LYS A 425 17.68 23.18 -19.52
N MET A 426 18.45 22.23 -20.06
CA MET A 426 19.92 22.28 -19.96
C MET A 426 20.50 23.50 -20.69
N MET A 427 19.98 23.87 -21.86
CA MET A 427 20.39 25.08 -22.58
C MET A 427 20.13 26.36 -21.78
N ARG A 428 18.98 26.42 -21.09
CA ARG A 428 18.68 27.53 -20.18
C ARG A 428 19.68 27.61 -19.04
N ILE A 429 20.03 26.47 -18.43
CA ILE A 429 21.04 26.43 -17.35
C ILE A 429 22.38 26.97 -17.84
N LEU A 430 22.87 26.53 -19.01
CA LEU A 430 24.13 27.04 -19.59
C LEU A 430 24.10 28.56 -19.77
N THR A 431 22.99 29.09 -20.28
CA THR A 431 22.80 30.51 -20.53
C THR A 431 22.73 31.32 -19.23
N GLN A 432 21.89 30.90 -18.28
CA GLN A 432 21.65 31.62 -17.03
C GLN A 432 22.86 31.57 -16.10
N ALA A 433 23.58 30.44 -16.09
CA ALA A 433 24.84 30.32 -15.36
C ALA A 433 26.01 31.01 -16.09
N ASP A 434 25.85 31.51 -17.32
CA ASP A 434 26.94 32.09 -18.14
C ASP A 434 28.15 31.15 -18.21
N ILE A 435 27.90 29.93 -18.67
CA ILE A 435 28.91 28.90 -18.86
C ILE A 435 29.65 29.15 -20.18
N ARG A 436 30.98 29.07 -20.15
CA ARG A 436 31.90 29.37 -21.25
C ARG A 436 32.97 28.30 -21.34
N GLU A 437 33.60 28.19 -22.50
CA GLU A 437 34.64 27.19 -22.79
C GLU A 437 35.80 27.18 -21.78
N THR A 438 36.21 28.35 -21.28
CA THR A 438 37.32 28.47 -20.34
C THR A 438 36.96 28.16 -18.89
N HIS A 439 35.68 27.93 -18.58
CA HIS A 439 35.22 27.71 -17.21
C HIS A 439 35.45 26.27 -16.74
N HIS A 440 35.73 26.15 -15.44
CA HIS A 440 35.64 24.90 -14.69
C HIS A 440 34.41 24.94 -13.78
N ILE A 441 33.52 23.98 -13.98
CA ILE A 441 32.21 23.90 -13.33
C ILE A 441 32.21 22.81 -12.27
N LEU A 442 31.59 23.07 -11.13
CA LEU A 442 31.18 22.04 -10.19
C LEU A 442 29.67 21.78 -10.34
N GLU A 443 29.29 20.55 -10.67
CA GLU A 443 27.91 20.10 -10.61
C GLU A 443 27.67 19.31 -9.31
N ILE A 444 26.89 19.89 -8.39
CA ILE A 444 26.50 19.26 -7.13
C ILE A 444 25.30 18.36 -7.38
N GLY A 445 25.45 17.05 -7.14
CA GLY A 445 24.40 16.06 -7.38
C GLY A 445 24.21 15.76 -8.87
N CYS A 446 25.27 15.32 -9.55
CA CYS A 446 25.29 15.18 -11.01
C CYS A 446 24.43 14.03 -11.57
N GLY A 447 23.70 13.30 -10.74
CA GLY A 447 22.92 12.13 -11.15
C GLY A 447 23.72 11.16 -12.02
N TRP A 448 23.17 10.82 -13.18
CA TRP A 448 23.78 9.95 -14.19
C TRP A 448 24.76 10.69 -15.14
N GLY A 449 25.25 11.87 -14.75
CA GLY A 449 26.29 12.64 -15.46
C GLY A 449 25.80 13.38 -16.70
N VAL A 450 24.49 13.54 -16.86
CA VAL A 450 23.87 14.04 -18.09
C VAL A 450 24.24 15.50 -18.36
N PHE A 451 24.02 16.38 -17.38
CA PHE A 451 24.35 17.79 -17.53
C PHE A 451 25.87 18.01 -17.67
N ALA A 452 26.70 17.29 -16.91
CA ALA A 452 28.15 17.38 -17.04
C ALA A 452 28.65 17.10 -18.47
N VAL A 453 28.17 16.01 -19.09
CA VAL A 453 28.47 15.66 -20.48
C VAL A 453 27.92 16.72 -21.43
N PHE A 454 26.65 17.10 -21.28
CA PHE A 454 26.01 18.09 -22.14
C PHE A 454 26.71 19.45 -22.13
N ALA A 455 27.08 19.95 -20.94
CA ALA A 455 27.77 21.22 -20.77
C ALA A 455 29.16 21.19 -21.45
N ALA A 456 29.91 20.11 -21.27
CA ALA A 456 31.22 19.93 -21.91
C ALA A 456 31.11 19.84 -23.43
N GLN A 457 30.11 19.14 -23.97
CA GLN A 457 29.87 19.03 -25.41
C GLN A 457 29.46 20.36 -26.03
N LYS A 458 28.52 21.08 -25.42
CA LYS A 458 27.95 22.30 -26.01
C LYS A 458 28.87 23.52 -25.90
N THR A 459 29.71 23.57 -24.86
CA THR A 459 30.51 24.78 -24.57
C THR A 459 32.01 24.54 -24.54
N GLY A 460 32.46 23.29 -24.43
CA GLY A 460 33.87 22.94 -24.26
C GLY A 460 34.45 23.15 -22.86
N CYS A 461 33.62 23.56 -21.89
CA CYS A 461 34.04 23.73 -20.50
C CYS A 461 34.51 22.44 -19.85
N HIS A 462 35.20 22.59 -18.71
CA HIS A 462 35.53 21.46 -17.84
C HIS A 462 34.45 21.31 -16.76
N VAL A 463 34.07 20.07 -16.44
CA VAL A 463 33.06 19.80 -15.41
C VAL A 463 33.58 18.79 -14.39
N THR A 464 33.41 19.11 -13.11
CA THR A 464 33.49 18.14 -12.02
C THR A 464 32.07 17.84 -11.54
N GLY A 465 31.56 16.66 -11.87
CA GLY A 465 30.29 16.17 -11.35
C GLY A 465 30.50 15.40 -10.05
N ILE A 466 29.63 15.62 -9.06
CA ILE A 466 29.68 14.87 -7.80
C ILE A 466 28.35 14.16 -7.52
N THR A 467 28.43 12.92 -7.08
CA THR A 467 27.28 12.16 -6.58
C THR A 467 27.69 11.34 -5.36
N ILE A 468 26.71 10.89 -4.60
CA ILE A 468 26.86 10.01 -3.44
C ILE A 468 26.20 8.64 -3.65
N SER A 469 25.55 8.43 -4.80
CA SER A 469 25.06 7.12 -5.22
C SER A 469 26.11 6.42 -6.08
N LYS A 470 26.50 5.21 -5.66
CA LYS A 470 27.46 4.39 -6.42
C LYS A 470 26.92 3.99 -7.79
N ALA A 471 25.63 3.66 -7.89
CA ALA A 471 25.00 3.29 -9.17
C ALA A 471 24.97 4.46 -10.17
N GLN A 472 24.70 5.67 -9.69
CA GLN A 472 24.78 6.89 -10.50
C GLN A 472 26.22 7.20 -10.91
N TYR A 473 27.17 7.09 -9.98
CA TYR A 473 28.59 7.27 -10.26
C TYR A 473 29.07 6.33 -11.38
N ASP A 474 28.78 5.03 -11.27
CA ASP A 474 29.22 4.04 -12.26
C ASP A 474 28.65 4.34 -13.65
N ARG A 475 27.35 4.66 -13.74
CA ARG A 475 26.71 5.02 -15.02
C ARG A 475 27.20 6.35 -15.58
N ALA A 476 27.46 7.35 -14.73
CA ALA A 476 28.00 8.64 -15.13
C ALA A 476 29.44 8.52 -15.66
N CYS A 477 30.29 7.75 -14.97
CA CYS A 477 31.64 7.43 -15.46
C CYS A 477 31.61 6.71 -16.81
N GLN A 478 30.74 5.71 -16.96
CA GLN A 478 30.58 5.01 -18.24
C GLN A 478 30.12 5.96 -19.34
N ARG A 479 29.15 6.84 -19.08
CA ARG A 479 28.69 7.86 -20.04
C ARG A 479 29.84 8.77 -20.49
N VAL A 480 30.69 9.23 -19.57
CA VAL A 480 31.84 10.08 -19.91
C VAL A 480 32.83 9.35 -20.83
N ILE A 481 33.03 8.04 -20.61
CA ILE A 481 33.90 7.21 -21.46
C ILE A 481 33.27 7.03 -22.85
N ASP A 482 31.98 6.66 -22.90
CA ASP A 482 31.26 6.39 -24.14
C ASP A 482 31.21 7.63 -25.05
N GLU A 483 31.13 8.82 -24.46
CA GLU A 483 31.11 10.10 -25.16
C GLU A 483 32.52 10.67 -25.44
N GLY A 484 33.58 10.00 -24.96
CA GLY A 484 34.97 10.41 -25.20
C GLY A 484 35.40 11.71 -24.51
N LEU A 485 34.80 12.05 -23.37
CA LEU A 485 35.01 13.35 -22.68
C LEU A 485 35.85 13.26 -21.40
N GLY A 486 36.67 12.21 -21.25
CA GLY A 486 37.45 11.98 -20.04
C GLY A 486 38.49 13.06 -19.71
N ASP A 487 38.87 13.88 -20.70
CA ASP A 487 39.75 15.05 -20.55
C ASP A 487 39.01 16.28 -19.99
N ARG A 488 37.69 16.37 -20.17
CA ARG A 488 36.87 17.53 -19.80
C ARG A 488 35.93 17.27 -18.62
N VAL A 489 35.47 16.04 -18.44
CA VAL A 489 34.50 15.68 -17.41
C VAL A 489 35.11 14.71 -16.41
N THR A 490 35.08 15.10 -15.14
CA THR A 490 35.49 14.25 -14.00
C THR A 490 34.29 13.99 -13.11
N ILE A 491 33.97 12.73 -12.84
CA ILE A 491 32.92 12.34 -11.90
C ILE A 491 33.55 11.85 -10.59
N LYS A 492 33.05 12.31 -9.44
CA LYS A 492 33.51 11.88 -8.12
C LYS A 492 32.35 11.33 -7.27
N LEU A 493 32.59 10.19 -6.63
CA LEU A 493 31.72 9.65 -5.59
C LEU A 493 32.06 10.33 -4.25
N GLN A 494 31.49 11.51 -4.01
CA GLN A 494 31.87 12.36 -2.88
C GLN A 494 30.72 13.28 -2.47
N ASP A 495 30.58 13.49 -1.15
CA ASP A 495 29.66 14.47 -0.59
C ASP A 495 30.16 15.90 -0.82
N TYR A 496 29.26 16.80 -1.24
CA TYR A 496 29.59 18.20 -1.55
C TYR A 496 30.25 18.95 -0.38
N ARG A 497 29.95 18.56 0.87
CA ARG A 497 30.50 19.18 2.08
C ARG A 497 32.02 18.96 2.22
N HIS A 498 32.57 17.97 1.51
CA HIS A 498 33.98 17.61 1.50
C HIS A 498 34.72 18.09 0.24
N ILE A 499 34.04 18.73 -0.71
CA ILE A 499 34.70 19.24 -1.91
C ILE A 499 35.61 20.42 -1.54
N THR A 500 36.78 20.45 -2.17
CA THR A 500 37.78 21.50 -2.05
C THR A 500 38.15 22.03 -3.43
N GLY A 501 38.73 23.22 -3.49
CA GLY A 501 39.13 23.87 -4.73
C GLY A 501 38.28 25.10 -5.05
N LYS A 502 38.42 25.61 -6.27
CA LYS A 502 37.77 26.84 -6.74
C LYS A 502 37.28 26.66 -8.18
N PHE A 503 36.00 26.95 -8.40
CA PHE A 503 35.29 26.78 -9.66
C PHE A 503 34.79 28.12 -10.19
N ASP A 504 34.68 28.25 -11.50
CA ASP A 504 34.11 29.44 -12.14
C ASP A 504 32.59 29.46 -11.97
N ARG A 505 31.95 28.27 -11.99
CA ARG A 505 30.51 28.10 -11.83
C ARG A 505 30.20 26.93 -10.91
N VAL A 506 29.14 27.06 -10.14
CA VAL A 506 28.52 25.95 -9.39
C VAL A 506 27.10 25.77 -9.91
N VAL A 507 26.75 24.56 -10.32
CA VAL A 507 25.39 24.19 -10.76
C VAL A 507 24.87 23.09 -9.83
N SER A 508 23.59 23.17 -9.45
CA SER A 508 22.95 22.12 -8.64
C SER A 508 21.49 21.97 -9.04
N ILE A 509 21.10 20.78 -9.51
CA ILE A 509 19.76 20.54 -10.04
C ILE A 509 18.99 19.64 -9.06
N GLU A 510 17.90 20.16 -8.48
CA GLU A 510 16.97 19.43 -7.58
C GLU A 510 17.68 18.65 -6.45
N MET A 511 18.65 19.32 -5.83
CA MET A 511 19.44 18.79 -4.71
C MET A 511 19.09 19.41 -3.36
N VAL A 512 18.49 20.61 -3.35
CA VAL A 512 18.22 21.38 -2.12
C VAL A 512 17.22 20.63 -1.24
N GLU A 513 16.30 19.92 -1.86
CA GLU A 513 15.27 19.05 -1.29
C GLU A 513 15.87 17.93 -0.45
N ALA A 514 17.10 17.49 -0.78
CA ALA A 514 17.84 16.48 -0.05
C ALA A 514 18.76 17.06 1.04
N VAL A 515 18.87 18.38 1.17
CA VAL A 515 19.74 19.03 2.18
C VAL A 515 19.09 19.00 3.57
N GLY A 516 17.81 19.37 3.65
CA GLY A 516 17.09 19.55 4.91
C GLY A 516 17.29 20.93 5.54
N PRO A 517 16.28 21.43 6.29
CA PRO A 517 16.16 22.85 6.65
C PRO A 517 17.30 23.36 7.54
N GLN A 518 17.83 22.52 8.42
CA GLN A 518 18.94 22.85 9.31
C GLN A 518 20.29 23.01 8.59
N PHE A 519 20.41 22.56 7.34
CA PHE A 519 21.66 22.57 6.58
C PHE A 519 21.66 23.52 5.38
N PHE A 520 20.55 24.24 5.10
CA PHE A 520 20.48 25.20 3.99
C PHE A 520 21.58 26.26 4.06
N SER A 521 21.85 26.81 5.24
CA SER A 521 22.93 27.79 5.43
C SER A 521 24.30 27.19 5.09
N THR A 522 24.55 25.94 5.47
CA THR A 522 25.80 25.23 5.15
C THR A 522 25.92 24.98 3.66
N TYR A 523 24.83 24.61 2.99
CA TYR A 523 24.78 24.40 1.55
C TYR A 523 25.17 25.66 0.77
N PHE A 524 24.52 26.80 1.03
CA PHE A 524 24.84 28.05 0.32
C PHE A 524 26.24 28.59 0.67
N LYS A 525 26.67 28.52 1.94
CA LYS A 525 28.04 28.88 2.34
C LYS A 525 29.10 28.04 1.61
N ARG A 526 28.84 26.73 1.43
CA ARG A 526 29.74 25.87 0.66
C ARG A 526 29.75 26.23 -0.82
N GLY A 527 28.60 26.50 -1.42
CA GLY A 527 28.49 27.03 -2.78
C GLY A 527 29.37 28.27 -2.98
N GLN A 528 29.23 29.29 -2.14
CA GLN A 528 30.07 30.49 -2.17
C GLN A 528 31.55 30.19 -1.96
N ALA A 529 31.88 29.39 -0.95
CA ALA A 529 33.27 29.08 -0.61
C ALA A 529 34.02 28.34 -1.74
N LEU A 530 33.30 27.68 -2.64
CA LEU A 530 33.86 26.96 -3.79
C LEU A 530 33.98 27.82 -5.06
N LEU A 531 33.48 29.06 -5.06
CA LEU A 531 33.59 29.96 -6.22
C LEU A 531 34.91 30.75 -6.24
N LYS A 532 35.43 30.96 -7.45
CA LYS A 532 36.44 31.98 -7.77
C LYS A 532 35.81 33.39 -7.69
N PRO A 533 36.61 34.47 -7.56
CA PRO A 533 36.11 35.83 -7.71
C PRO A 533 35.33 36.01 -9.03
N GLY A 534 34.16 36.64 -8.99
CA GLY A 534 33.27 36.78 -10.15
C GLY A 534 32.53 35.50 -10.55
N GLY A 535 32.64 34.43 -9.76
CA GLY A 535 31.92 33.18 -9.98
C GLY A 535 30.42 33.30 -9.74
N ARG A 536 29.66 32.35 -10.29
CA ARG A 536 28.19 32.29 -10.15
C ARG A 536 27.75 30.93 -9.66
N MET A 537 26.69 30.91 -8.85
CA MET A 537 26.00 29.68 -8.50
C MET A 537 24.61 29.68 -9.14
N PHE A 538 24.23 28.57 -9.74
CA PHE A 538 22.90 28.34 -10.27
C PHE A 538 22.32 27.11 -9.59
N PHE A 539 21.06 27.18 -9.15
CA PHE A 539 20.38 26.00 -8.65
C PHE A 539 18.93 25.90 -9.10
N GLN A 540 18.46 24.67 -9.26
CA GLN A 540 17.05 24.32 -9.44
C GLN A 540 16.54 23.64 -8.16
N SER A 541 15.33 23.97 -7.71
CA SER A 541 14.74 23.41 -6.51
C SER A 541 13.22 23.50 -6.54
N ILE A 542 12.58 22.40 -6.16
CA ILE A 542 11.17 22.34 -5.80
C ILE A 542 10.97 23.13 -4.51
N ILE A 543 9.95 23.97 -4.48
CA ILE A 543 9.53 24.75 -3.31
C ILE A 543 8.06 24.45 -2.95
N ILE A 544 7.74 24.64 -1.68
CA ILE A 544 6.37 24.68 -1.18
C ILE A 544 5.92 26.13 -0.95
N GLU A 545 4.62 26.37 -1.09
CA GLU A 545 4.00 27.67 -0.82
C GLU A 545 4.36 28.21 0.59
N ASP A 546 4.77 29.49 0.67
CA ASP A 546 5.27 30.11 1.91
C ASP A 546 4.30 29.98 3.10
N LYS A 547 2.98 30.10 2.86
CA LYS A 547 1.95 30.00 3.92
C LYS A 547 1.90 28.60 4.56
N ARG A 548 2.32 27.56 3.83
CA ARG A 548 2.27 26.15 4.27
C ARG A 548 3.53 25.69 4.96
N TYR A 549 4.67 26.34 4.68
CA TYR A 549 5.98 25.88 5.09
C TYR A 549 6.08 25.58 6.60
N LYS A 550 5.53 26.47 7.45
CA LYS A 550 5.55 26.29 8.92
C LYS A 550 4.85 25.01 9.39
N ASN A 551 3.77 24.60 8.72
CA ASN A 551 3.05 23.37 9.07
C ASN A 551 3.74 22.15 8.45
N TYR A 552 4.20 22.28 7.20
CA TYR A 552 4.99 21.25 6.51
C TYR A 552 6.23 20.82 7.34
N CYS A 553 6.95 21.76 7.97
CA CYS A 553 8.10 21.42 8.83
C CYS A 553 7.76 20.60 10.10
N LYS A 554 6.47 20.47 10.48
CA LYS A 554 6.06 19.81 11.74
C LYS A 554 5.55 18.39 11.54
N GLU A 555 5.28 18.02 10.29
CA GLU A 555 4.51 16.84 9.92
C GLU A 555 5.21 16.08 8.81
N ARG A 556 4.99 14.76 8.76
CA ARG A 556 5.50 13.92 7.70
C ARG A 556 4.35 13.62 6.74
N ASP A 557 4.56 13.87 5.46
CA ASP A 557 3.58 13.54 4.42
C ASP A 557 3.80 12.13 3.81
N TRP A 558 2.91 11.74 2.90
CA TRP A 558 2.98 10.44 2.23
C TRP A 558 4.24 10.29 1.36
N ILE A 559 4.71 11.37 0.72
CA ILE A 559 5.89 11.38 -0.16
C ILE A 559 7.15 11.14 0.67
N GLN A 560 7.33 11.84 1.78
CA GLN A 560 8.40 11.63 2.73
C GLN A 560 8.34 10.24 3.37
N LYS A 561 7.14 9.63 3.43
CA LYS A 561 6.95 8.26 3.91
C LYS A 561 7.46 7.22 2.94
N HIS A 562 7.01 7.31 1.70
CA HIS A 562 7.09 6.22 0.74
C HIS A 562 8.08 6.45 -0.39
N ILE A 563 8.36 7.70 -0.76
CA ILE A 563 9.17 8.06 -1.93
C ILE A 563 10.51 8.64 -1.49
N PHE A 564 10.53 9.77 -0.78
CA PHE A 564 11.75 10.48 -0.38
C PHE A 564 11.93 10.56 1.15
N PRO A 565 12.35 9.48 1.82
CA PRO A 565 12.70 9.54 3.23
C PRO A 565 13.80 10.58 3.48
N GLY A 566 13.50 11.60 4.30
CA GLY A 566 14.42 12.70 4.59
C GLY A 566 14.38 13.86 3.59
N GLY A 567 13.57 13.78 2.53
CA GLY A 567 13.32 14.90 1.63
C GLY A 567 12.56 16.03 2.33
N HIS A 568 12.89 17.28 2.01
CA HIS A 568 12.27 18.46 2.60
C HIS A 568 12.23 19.61 1.59
N LEU A 569 11.02 20.01 1.20
CA LEU A 569 10.83 21.15 0.32
C LEU A 569 11.06 22.48 1.07
N PRO A 570 12.01 23.33 0.64
CA PRO A 570 12.08 24.71 1.12
C PRO A 570 10.86 25.53 0.64
N CYS A 571 10.72 26.75 1.13
CA CYS A 571 9.86 27.77 0.51
C CYS A 571 10.70 28.94 0.00
N LEU A 572 10.18 29.75 -0.92
CA LEU A 572 10.97 30.83 -1.52
C LEU A 572 11.43 31.84 -0.46
N LYS A 573 10.57 32.13 0.53
CA LYS A 573 10.93 33.01 1.64
C LYS A 573 12.17 32.52 2.42
N ILE A 574 12.20 31.25 2.84
CA ILE A 574 13.32 30.73 3.64
C ILE A 574 14.62 30.66 2.82
N LEU A 575 14.53 30.38 1.51
CA LEU A 575 15.70 30.41 0.64
C LEU A 575 16.30 31.82 0.56
N LYS A 576 15.45 32.84 0.32
CA LYS A 576 15.86 34.24 0.26
C LYS A 576 16.52 34.69 1.57
N GLU A 577 15.87 34.44 2.71
CA GLU A 577 16.38 34.77 4.04
C GLU A 577 17.74 34.09 4.28
N THR A 578 17.81 32.76 4.07
CA THR A 578 19.04 31.98 4.28
C THR A 578 20.19 32.50 3.43
N ILE A 579 19.94 32.81 2.15
CA ILE A 579 20.98 33.33 1.24
C ILE A 579 21.44 34.71 1.75
N SER A 580 20.52 35.63 2.03
CA SER A 580 20.88 37.00 2.44
C SER A 580 21.57 37.09 3.80
N GLU A 581 21.25 36.21 4.75
CA GLU A 581 21.79 36.28 6.12
C GLU A 581 23.13 35.57 6.29
N HIS A 582 23.50 34.70 5.35
CA HIS A 582 24.60 33.76 5.53
C HIS A 582 25.64 33.74 4.42
N THR A 583 25.39 34.47 3.33
CA THR A 583 26.27 34.55 2.17
C THR A 583 26.31 35.99 1.64
N ASP A 584 27.28 36.28 0.78
CA ASP A 584 27.40 37.53 0.05
C ASP A 584 26.69 37.46 -1.32
N PHE A 585 25.91 36.40 -1.56
CA PHE A 585 25.21 36.22 -2.82
C PHE A 585 24.06 37.21 -2.99
N HIS A 586 23.97 37.77 -4.20
CA HIS A 586 22.80 38.46 -4.71
C HIS A 586 21.96 37.51 -5.58
N ILE A 587 20.66 37.45 -5.31
CA ILE A 587 19.71 36.72 -6.16
C ILE A 587 19.42 37.58 -7.39
N SER A 588 20.00 37.19 -8.52
CA SER A 588 19.90 37.94 -9.78
C SER A 588 18.68 37.57 -10.61
N ASN A 589 18.19 36.34 -10.51
CA ASN A 589 17.02 35.84 -11.23
C ASN A 589 16.35 34.70 -10.46
N VAL A 590 15.01 34.65 -10.53
CA VAL A 590 14.19 33.53 -10.08
C VAL A 590 13.19 33.23 -11.18
N HIS A 591 13.23 32.02 -11.72
CA HIS A 591 12.34 31.57 -12.79
C HIS A 591 11.50 30.41 -12.29
N HIS A 592 10.18 30.55 -12.37
CA HIS A 592 9.19 29.57 -11.92
C HIS A 592 8.80 28.65 -13.09
N MET A 593 8.74 27.34 -12.83
CA MET A 593 8.49 26.28 -13.82
C MET A 593 7.61 25.14 -13.29
N GLY A 594 6.79 25.39 -12.26
CA GLY A 594 5.88 24.38 -11.72
C GLY A 594 4.88 23.84 -12.76
N ALA A 595 4.46 24.65 -13.73
CA ALA A 595 3.62 24.18 -14.84
C ALA A 595 4.34 23.13 -15.70
N ASP A 596 5.62 23.36 -16.00
CA ASP A 596 6.46 22.41 -16.74
C ASP A 596 6.70 21.11 -15.95
N TYR A 597 6.80 21.18 -14.62
CA TYR A 597 6.93 19.98 -13.80
C TYR A 597 5.63 19.15 -13.83
N ALA A 598 4.46 19.79 -13.83
CA ALA A 598 3.20 19.07 -14.01
C ALA A 598 3.20 18.28 -15.33
N VAL A 599 3.67 18.89 -16.44
CA VAL A 599 3.78 18.22 -17.75
C VAL A 599 4.84 17.10 -17.72
N THR A 600 6.00 17.34 -17.10
CA THR A 600 7.06 16.34 -16.89
C THR A 600 6.52 15.10 -16.17
N LEU A 601 5.78 15.30 -15.07
CA LEU A 601 5.17 14.21 -14.29
C LEU A 601 4.08 13.47 -15.06
N SER A 602 3.31 14.17 -15.90
CA SER A 602 2.35 13.53 -16.80
C SER A 602 3.07 12.60 -17.78
N HIS A 603 4.16 13.03 -18.42
CA HIS A 603 4.95 12.17 -19.31
C HIS A 603 5.52 10.95 -18.57
N TRP A 604 6.08 11.14 -17.37
CA TRP A 604 6.58 10.02 -16.56
C TRP A 604 5.46 9.05 -16.20
N ARG A 605 4.29 9.55 -15.78
CA ARG A 605 3.13 8.70 -15.47
C ARG A 605 2.68 7.90 -16.68
N ASP A 606 2.55 8.53 -17.84
CA ASP A 606 2.04 7.88 -19.05
C ASP A 606 3.00 6.79 -19.55
N ARG A 607 4.32 7.06 -19.53
CA ARG A 607 5.34 6.05 -19.84
C ARG A 607 5.36 4.91 -18.81
N PHE A 608 5.21 5.23 -17.52
CA PHE A 608 5.14 4.24 -16.44
C PHE A 608 3.93 3.30 -16.58
N LEU A 609 2.75 3.87 -16.84
CA LEU A 609 1.52 3.11 -17.09
C LEU A 609 1.67 2.19 -18.30
N SER A 610 2.24 2.71 -19.39
CA SER A 610 2.47 1.95 -20.63
C SER A 610 3.48 0.81 -20.47
N ASN A 611 4.36 0.88 -19.46
CA ASN A 611 5.38 -0.12 -19.16
C ASN A 611 5.03 -1.08 -18.01
N LYS A 612 3.75 -1.20 -17.63
CA LYS A 612 3.30 -2.06 -16.53
C LYS A 612 3.89 -3.48 -16.59
N GLU A 613 3.86 -4.12 -17.76
CA GLU A 613 4.37 -5.49 -17.91
C GLU A 613 5.87 -5.60 -17.63
N ASN A 614 6.66 -4.61 -18.05
CA ASN A 614 8.10 -4.57 -17.82
C ASN A 614 8.40 -4.35 -16.33
N ILE A 615 7.62 -3.50 -15.65
CA ILE A 615 7.74 -3.26 -14.19
C ILE A 615 7.48 -4.57 -13.41
N VAL A 616 6.46 -5.34 -13.80
CA VAL A 616 6.17 -6.64 -13.19
C VAL A 616 7.31 -7.64 -13.47
N ARG A 617 7.90 -7.64 -14.67
CA ARG A 617 9.06 -8.49 -15.00
C ARG A 617 10.31 -8.16 -14.19
N LEU A 618 10.47 -6.91 -13.76
CA LEU A 618 11.54 -6.50 -12.83
C LEU A 618 11.29 -6.99 -11.38
N GLY A 619 10.16 -7.63 -11.10
CA GLY A 619 9.82 -8.20 -9.80
C GLY A 619 9.04 -7.27 -8.87
N PHE A 620 8.53 -6.14 -9.38
CA PHE A 620 7.69 -5.23 -8.61
C PHE A 620 6.22 -5.68 -8.64
N ASP A 621 5.55 -5.61 -7.48
CA ASP A 621 4.16 -6.02 -7.33
C ASP A 621 3.16 -4.89 -7.64
N GLU A 622 1.87 -5.21 -7.60
CA GLU A 622 0.79 -4.25 -7.85
C GLU A 622 0.77 -3.11 -6.82
N ILE A 623 1.15 -3.36 -5.57
CA ILE A 623 1.21 -2.33 -4.53
C ILE A 623 2.28 -1.29 -4.88
N PHE A 624 3.46 -1.75 -5.30
CA PHE A 624 4.52 -0.89 -5.79
C PHE A 624 4.09 -0.10 -7.03
N PHE A 625 3.43 -0.76 -7.99
CA PHE A 625 2.92 -0.09 -9.19
C PHE A 625 1.93 1.02 -8.85
N ARG A 626 0.94 0.75 -7.98
CA ARG A 626 -0.04 1.74 -7.51
C ARG A 626 0.60 2.86 -6.70
N LYS A 627 1.60 2.56 -5.88
CA LYS A 627 2.39 3.57 -5.15
C LYS A 627 3.00 4.60 -6.11
N TRP A 628 3.62 4.17 -7.20
CA TRP A 628 4.25 5.08 -8.16
C TRP A 628 3.23 5.88 -8.99
N ILE A 629 2.11 5.27 -9.39
CA ILE A 629 1.01 6.01 -10.03
C ILE A 629 0.47 7.11 -9.10
N TYR A 630 0.28 6.77 -7.82
CA TYR A 630 -0.17 7.73 -6.81
C TYR A 630 0.83 8.86 -6.65
N TYR A 631 2.13 8.54 -6.53
CA TYR A 631 3.22 9.52 -6.43
C TYR A 631 3.23 10.51 -7.60
N PHE A 632 3.23 10.04 -8.85
CA PHE A 632 3.21 10.94 -9.99
C PHE A 632 1.96 11.80 -10.01
N SER A 633 0.79 11.20 -9.74
CA SER A 633 -0.49 11.92 -9.80
C SER A 633 -0.66 12.95 -8.68
N ILE A 634 -0.19 12.69 -7.46
CA ILE A 634 -0.26 13.65 -6.35
C ILE A 634 0.70 14.81 -6.56
N CYS A 635 1.91 14.55 -7.07
CA CYS A 635 2.87 15.60 -7.42
C CYS A 635 2.34 16.47 -8.57
N GLU A 636 1.86 15.85 -9.65
CA GLU A 636 1.29 16.56 -10.81
C GLU A 636 0.10 17.43 -10.38
N ALA A 637 -0.80 16.90 -9.55
CA ALA A 637 -1.90 17.68 -8.98
C ALA A 637 -1.40 18.85 -8.13
N GLY A 638 -0.38 18.62 -7.31
CA GLY A 638 0.25 19.63 -6.46
C GLY A 638 0.84 20.80 -7.23
N PHE A 639 1.59 20.52 -8.30
CA PHE A 639 2.13 21.52 -9.22
C PHE A 639 1.03 22.23 -10.01
N THR A 640 0.07 21.47 -10.56
CA THR A 640 -1.04 22.03 -11.36
C THR A 640 -1.90 23.02 -10.56
N VAL A 641 -2.11 22.78 -9.27
CA VAL A 641 -2.90 23.65 -8.38
C VAL A 641 -2.06 24.79 -7.78
N GLY A 642 -0.73 24.79 -7.95
CA GLY A 642 0.17 25.78 -7.36
C GLY A 642 0.40 25.59 -5.85
N GLY A 643 0.21 24.37 -5.34
CA GLY A 643 0.54 24.04 -3.94
C GLY A 643 2.03 23.84 -3.68
N ILE A 644 2.76 23.49 -4.74
CA ILE A 644 4.22 23.40 -4.86
C ILE A 644 4.60 24.01 -6.21
N ASP A 645 5.86 24.39 -6.35
CA ASP A 645 6.42 24.99 -7.55
C ASP A 645 7.87 24.50 -7.72
N ASP A 646 8.45 24.68 -8.88
CA ASP A 646 9.88 24.42 -9.12
C ASP A 646 10.51 25.68 -9.67
N ILE A 647 11.69 26.01 -9.15
CA ILE A 647 12.35 27.27 -9.45
C ILE A 647 13.78 27.06 -9.88
N GLN A 648 14.22 27.87 -10.83
CA GLN A 648 15.62 28.08 -11.15
C GLN A 648 16.08 29.43 -10.62
N VAL A 649 17.20 29.44 -9.90
CA VAL A 649 17.72 30.62 -9.21
C VAL A 649 19.18 30.86 -9.58
N SER A 650 19.47 32.09 -10.01
CA SER A 650 20.83 32.54 -10.32
C SER A 650 21.38 33.43 -9.21
N LEU A 651 22.53 33.06 -8.66
CA LEU A 651 23.24 33.75 -7.61
C LEU A 651 24.58 34.32 -8.12
N THR A 652 24.85 35.58 -7.81
CA THR A 652 26.10 36.29 -8.16
C THR A 652 26.76 36.84 -6.90
N LEU A 653 28.10 36.89 -6.89
CA LEU A 653 28.89 37.55 -5.84
C LEU A 653 29.10 39.04 -6.10
#